data_AF-W4VCP9-F1
#
_entry.id   AF-W4VCP9-F1
#
_cell.length_a   1.000
_cell.length_b   1.000
_cell.length_c   1.000
_cell.angle_alpha   90.00
_cell.angle_beta   90.00
_cell.angle_gamma   90.00
#
_symmetry.space_group_name_H-M   'P 1'
#
loop_
_entity.id
_entity.type
_entity.pdbx_description
1 polymer ?
#
loop_
_entity_poly.entity_id
_entity_poly.type
_entity_poly.pdbx_seq_one_letter_code
_entity_poly.pdbx_strand_id
1 'polypeptide(L)'
;MSVYRDMNEDVQKGISTTPAAEWLLDNFYIIEEQVKSLRRDLTKEFYAKLPVLSSGHLKGYARIYSIALELVSHTDGRIDEKVLINYIKAYQSNNVLTGRELWAFPIMLKLVLIEKTRYICEKIALAQQQRRKVEEILKDFDENIENTYQLITAIDNELKGKYEVNSAFIEYLAYKFRKMGRAYTHVLRYIDERLSESGTTVDAITQKEHNEQTASKASIGNCIVSLKFISTVNWVDIFEELSKVEQILREDPDGFYSLMDFESRNYYRKRVEDLALRYRVSESHVAKKAVELAQNAMGKNDPADKGLTHVGYYLVGKGICELEKEIGYEKSFNRRVFERIKEHPASLYFGFICLITLLLVACVVQYAFFGSVNYGIVMAIIAGLAVIVPATDIAVNFVNWVLCRAIKPSLLPKLDLEDGIPQEYAAMVVIPALLPDEHRARELIDNLEVYYLANREKNLYFSIAGDFKDAPNKEMAGDKKIVEVALSRIAELNEKYSQKNESGKKQAPDIFYFFHRHRQFNEKQNKWMGWERKRGALLEFNEVLLGSKSTSYSIMSHDVAELPKVKYVITLDADTVLPLGAAKKLIGTMAHPLHRPVIDEKRGIVTEGYGLLQPRIGFDIESVNKSLFSRIFAGEEGIDLCQCHFRRLSRPFRRGYFYR
;
A
#
# COMPACT_ATOMS: atom_id res chain seq x y z
N MET A 1 31.63 8.70 -1.44
CA MET A 1 32.26 7.90 -0.37
C MET A 1 33.76 8.14 -0.28
N SER A 2 34.54 7.98 -1.36
CA SER A 2 36.01 8.24 -1.35
C SER A 2 36.34 9.66 -0.91
N VAL A 3 35.78 10.66 -1.61
CA VAL A 3 35.99 12.09 -1.32
C VAL A 3 35.74 12.46 0.15
N TYR A 4 34.69 11.90 0.77
CA TYR A 4 34.39 12.11 2.19
C TYR A 4 35.49 11.55 3.10
N ARG A 5 35.98 10.32 2.83
CA ARG A 5 37.06 9.71 3.62
C ARG A 5 38.34 10.53 3.51
N ASP A 6 38.69 10.91 2.29
CA ASP A 6 39.87 11.72 2.01
C ASP A 6 39.82 13.08 2.74
N MET A 7 38.65 13.74 2.75
CA MET A 7 38.46 15.00 3.46
C MET A 7 38.47 14.84 4.98
N ASN A 8 37.89 13.76 5.50
CA ASN A 8 37.91 13.49 6.93
C ASN A 8 39.34 13.22 7.45
N GLU A 9 40.16 12.53 6.66
CA GLU A 9 41.58 12.36 6.95
C GLU A 9 42.35 13.69 6.93
N ASP A 10 42.03 14.61 6.01
CA ASP A 10 42.64 15.93 5.96
C ASP A 10 42.35 16.76 7.21
N VAL A 11 41.09 16.73 7.67
CA VAL A 11 40.69 17.39 8.92
C VAL A 11 41.46 16.81 10.11
N GLN A 12 41.62 15.47 10.16
CA GLN A 12 42.43 14.82 11.21
C GLN A 12 43.92 15.21 11.14
N LYS A 13 44.45 15.47 9.95
CA LYS A 13 45.83 15.95 9.74
C LYS A 13 45.99 17.46 9.96
N GLY A 14 44.91 18.18 10.29
CA GLY A 14 44.93 19.62 10.54
C GLY A 14 44.98 20.50 9.28
N ILE A 15 44.72 19.92 8.10
CA ILE A 15 44.64 20.67 6.84
C ILE A 15 43.27 21.34 6.77
N SER A 16 43.23 22.67 6.61
CA SER A 16 41.96 23.38 6.54
C SER A 16 41.17 23.02 5.27
N THR A 17 39.92 22.61 5.45
CA THR A 17 39.01 22.27 4.37
C THR A 17 38.36 23.50 3.74
N THR A 18 37.80 23.34 2.54
CA THR A 18 36.98 24.38 1.92
C THR A 18 35.60 24.44 2.61
N PRO A 19 34.90 25.59 2.61
CA PRO A 19 33.54 25.69 3.16
C PRO A 19 32.53 24.74 2.51
N ALA A 20 32.77 24.34 1.25
CA ALA A 20 31.96 23.35 0.55
C ALA A 20 32.26 21.91 1.03
N ALA A 21 33.51 21.61 1.39
CA ALA A 21 33.90 20.33 1.98
C ALA A 21 33.33 20.16 3.40
N GLU A 22 33.37 21.20 4.25
CA GLU A 22 32.76 21.16 5.59
C GLU A 22 31.26 20.84 5.50
N TRP A 23 30.57 21.51 4.59
CA TRP A 23 29.14 21.28 4.39
C TRP A 23 28.83 19.85 3.94
N LEU A 24 29.68 19.25 3.10
CA LEU A 24 29.58 17.85 2.69
C LEU A 24 29.81 16.91 3.88
N LEU A 25 30.82 17.18 4.74
CA LEU A 25 31.11 16.37 5.92
C LEU A 25 29.90 16.35 6.88
N ASP A 26 29.32 17.52 7.16
CA ASP A 26 28.18 17.67 8.06
C ASP A 26 26.92 16.93 7.56
N ASN A 27 26.75 16.84 6.25
CA ASN A 27 25.51 16.34 5.62
C ASN A 27 25.68 14.99 4.91
N PHE A 28 26.83 14.33 5.03
CA PHE A 28 27.15 13.11 4.31
C PHE A 28 26.17 11.97 4.58
N TYR A 29 25.68 11.86 5.83
CA TYR A 29 24.74 10.81 6.24
C TYR A 29 23.46 10.81 5.39
N ILE A 30 22.99 11.98 4.95
CA ILE A 30 21.80 12.12 4.10
C ILE A 30 22.07 11.51 2.72
N ILE A 31 23.23 11.79 2.13
CA ILE A 31 23.62 11.24 0.83
C ILE A 31 23.75 9.72 0.94
N GLU A 32 24.37 9.21 2.00
CA GLU A 32 24.54 7.79 2.23
C GLU A 32 23.18 7.07 2.34
N GLU A 33 22.25 7.64 3.12
CA GLU A 33 20.89 7.13 3.27
C GLU A 33 20.16 7.07 1.92
N GLN A 34 20.23 8.14 1.13
CA GLN A 34 19.58 8.19 -0.19
C GLN A 34 20.17 7.19 -1.18
N VAL A 35 21.50 6.96 -1.16
CA VAL A 35 22.14 5.94 -2.00
C VAL A 35 21.68 4.53 -1.59
N LYS A 36 21.55 4.25 -0.29
CA LYS A 36 21.03 2.96 0.21
C LYS A 36 19.58 2.74 -0.22
N SER A 37 18.72 3.75 -0.08
CA SER A 37 17.32 3.71 -0.58
C SER A 37 17.30 3.45 -2.08
N LEU A 38 18.06 4.19 -2.87
CA LEU A 38 18.09 4.06 -4.33
C LEU A 38 18.48 2.65 -4.78
N ARG A 39 19.50 2.04 -4.15
CA ARG A 39 19.93 0.67 -4.48
C ARG A 39 18.86 -0.38 -4.18
N ARG A 40 18.03 -0.16 -3.16
CA ARG A 40 16.91 -1.04 -2.82
C ARG A 40 15.76 -0.87 -3.80
N ASP A 41 15.44 0.37 -4.15
CA ASP A 41 14.22 0.70 -4.89
C ASP A 41 14.40 0.54 -6.41
N LEU A 42 15.62 0.77 -6.93
CA LEU A 42 15.95 0.64 -8.36
C LEU A 42 16.33 -0.81 -8.73
N THR A 43 15.33 -1.65 -9.00
CA THR A 43 15.53 -3.01 -9.52
C THR A 43 15.66 -3.03 -11.04
N LYS A 44 16.40 -4.03 -11.57
CA LYS A 44 16.53 -4.23 -13.04
C LYS A 44 15.17 -4.43 -13.72
N GLU A 45 14.27 -5.18 -13.07
CA GLU A 45 12.93 -5.45 -13.58
C GLU A 45 12.07 -4.19 -13.67
N PHE A 46 12.20 -3.29 -12.68
CA PHE A 46 11.48 -2.01 -12.69
C PHE A 46 11.98 -1.12 -13.82
N TYR A 47 13.30 -0.96 -13.96
CA TYR A 47 13.91 -0.12 -14.99
C TYR A 47 13.60 -0.62 -16.41
N ALA A 48 13.62 -1.94 -16.64
CA ALA A 48 13.36 -2.53 -17.96
C ALA A 48 11.92 -2.31 -18.49
N LYS A 49 10.98 -1.95 -17.61
CA LYS A 49 9.57 -1.71 -17.95
C LYS A 49 9.26 -0.25 -18.31
N LEU A 50 10.25 0.64 -18.23
CA LEU A 50 10.09 2.06 -18.51
C LEU A 50 10.27 2.36 -20.01
N PRO A 51 9.52 3.33 -20.57
CA PRO A 51 9.74 3.80 -21.93
C PRO A 51 11.15 4.38 -22.11
N VAL A 52 11.81 3.99 -23.21
CA VAL A 52 13.19 4.37 -23.53
C VAL A 52 13.21 5.34 -24.70
N LEU A 53 14.13 6.31 -24.67
CA LEU A 53 14.34 7.25 -25.78
C LEU A 53 14.96 6.56 -27.00
N SER A 54 14.35 6.75 -28.17
CA SER A 54 14.78 6.19 -29.45
C SER A 54 15.84 7.02 -30.18
N SER A 55 15.99 8.30 -29.83
CA SER A 55 16.83 9.28 -30.52
C SER A 55 17.43 10.32 -29.56
N GLY A 56 18.48 11.03 -29.99
CA GLY A 56 19.18 12.06 -29.21
C GLY A 56 20.40 11.55 -28.43
N HIS A 57 21.05 12.45 -27.68
CA HIS A 57 22.26 12.15 -26.90
C HIS A 57 22.03 11.14 -25.77
N LEU A 58 20.79 10.99 -25.31
CA LEU A 58 20.37 10.04 -24.27
C LEU A 58 19.65 8.81 -24.84
N LYS A 59 19.92 8.44 -26.10
CA LYS A 59 19.36 7.23 -26.71
C LYS A 59 19.68 5.99 -25.87
N GLY A 60 18.68 5.18 -25.56
CA GLY A 60 18.83 4.00 -24.71
C GLY A 60 18.59 4.24 -23.21
N TYR A 61 18.44 5.49 -22.78
CA TYR A 61 18.04 5.83 -21.42
C TYR A 61 16.51 5.94 -21.28
N ALA A 62 16.00 5.69 -20.07
CA ALA A 62 14.59 5.89 -19.76
C ALA A 62 14.19 7.35 -20.00
N ARG A 63 13.07 7.59 -20.68
CA ARG A 63 12.54 8.94 -20.95
C ARG A 63 12.39 9.77 -19.67
N ILE A 64 11.94 9.13 -18.59
CA ILE A 64 11.77 9.81 -17.30
C ILE A 64 13.10 10.27 -16.68
N TYR A 65 14.22 9.60 -16.98
CA TYR A 65 15.55 10.02 -16.53
C TYR A 65 15.99 11.31 -17.24
N SER A 66 15.74 11.45 -18.55
CA SER A 66 16.08 12.70 -19.26
C SER A 66 15.28 13.88 -18.73
N ILE A 67 14.00 13.68 -18.43
CA ILE A 67 13.12 14.71 -17.85
C ILE A 67 13.65 15.15 -16.48
N ALA A 68 14.08 14.21 -15.64
CA ALA A 68 14.71 14.49 -14.35
C ALA A 68 16.04 15.24 -14.50
N LEU A 69 16.87 14.84 -15.47
CA LEU A 69 18.15 15.48 -15.78
C LEU A 69 17.98 16.94 -16.22
N GLU A 70 17.04 17.20 -17.12
CA GLU A 70 16.72 18.54 -17.59
C GLU A 70 16.23 19.43 -16.44
N LEU A 71 15.31 18.92 -15.59
CA LEU A 71 14.81 19.66 -14.44
C LEU A 71 15.95 20.07 -13.49
N VAL A 72 16.80 19.12 -13.08
CA VAL A 72 17.92 19.38 -12.15
C VAL A 72 18.97 20.30 -12.76
N SER A 73 19.18 20.23 -14.07
CA SER A 73 20.12 21.09 -14.79
C SER A 73 19.63 22.54 -14.83
N HIS A 74 18.33 22.76 -15.08
CA HIS A 74 17.74 24.10 -15.15
C HIS A 74 17.49 24.75 -13.78
N THR A 75 17.27 23.97 -12.72
CA THR A 75 17.02 24.51 -11.37
C THR A 75 18.24 24.56 -10.46
N ASP A 76 19.42 24.24 -11.00
CA ASP A 76 20.63 23.98 -10.23
C ASP A 76 20.42 22.99 -9.06
N GLY A 77 19.54 22.00 -9.24
CA GLY A 77 19.21 21.01 -8.21
C GLY A 77 18.32 21.53 -7.09
N ARG A 78 17.76 22.75 -7.18
CA ARG A 78 16.76 23.27 -6.25
C ARG A 78 15.36 22.86 -6.72
N ILE A 79 14.73 21.94 -6.00
CA ILE A 79 13.42 21.41 -6.33
C ILE A 79 12.49 21.63 -5.14
N ASP A 80 11.36 22.26 -5.41
CA ASP A 80 10.21 22.31 -4.54
C ASP A 80 8.99 21.69 -5.24
N GLU A 81 7.92 21.50 -4.47
CA GLU A 81 6.70 20.85 -4.95
C GLU A 81 6.05 21.60 -6.12
N LYS A 82 5.99 22.93 -6.05
CA LYS A 82 5.35 23.76 -7.06
C LYS A 82 6.12 23.73 -8.38
N VAL A 83 7.44 23.85 -8.32
CA VAL A 83 8.34 23.77 -9.48
C VAL A 83 8.20 22.39 -10.12
N LEU A 84 8.21 21.33 -9.32
CA LEU A 84 8.06 19.96 -9.81
C LEU A 84 6.72 19.75 -10.53
N ILE A 85 5.61 20.13 -9.90
CA ILE A 85 4.26 19.95 -10.45
C ILE A 85 4.11 20.75 -11.73
N ASN A 86 4.49 22.03 -11.73
CA ASN A 86 4.35 22.90 -12.89
C ASN A 86 5.22 22.42 -14.07
N TYR A 87 6.43 21.95 -13.79
CA TYR A 87 7.30 21.40 -14.82
C TYR A 87 6.71 20.16 -15.49
N ILE A 88 6.20 19.20 -14.71
CA ILE A 88 5.59 18.00 -15.27
C ILE A 88 4.28 18.33 -16.01
N LYS A 89 3.45 19.24 -15.49
CA LYS A 89 2.24 19.71 -16.20
C LYS A 89 2.59 20.35 -17.55
N ALA A 90 3.62 21.19 -17.59
CA ALA A 90 4.09 21.80 -18.82
C ALA A 90 4.60 20.74 -19.81
N TYR A 91 5.38 19.75 -19.35
CA TYR A 91 5.83 18.64 -20.20
C TYR A 91 4.66 17.81 -20.75
N GLN A 92 3.69 17.47 -19.89
CA GLN A 92 2.53 16.65 -20.24
C GLN A 92 1.55 17.34 -21.20
N SER A 93 1.65 18.65 -21.41
CA SER A 93 0.88 19.36 -22.45
C SER A 93 1.20 18.85 -23.86
N ASN A 94 2.42 18.36 -24.07
CA ASN A 94 2.86 17.79 -25.35
C ASN A 94 2.83 16.26 -25.34
N ASN A 95 3.37 15.63 -24.29
CA ASN A 95 3.49 14.17 -24.21
C ASN A 95 3.06 13.64 -22.85
N VAL A 96 2.00 12.84 -22.82
CA VAL A 96 1.49 12.22 -21.59
C VAL A 96 2.49 11.18 -21.06
N LEU A 97 2.81 11.30 -19.77
CA LEU A 97 3.61 10.33 -19.04
C LEU A 97 2.74 9.16 -18.59
N THR A 98 3.30 7.95 -18.66
CA THR A 98 2.63 6.74 -18.14
C THR A 98 2.64 6.74 -16.62
N GLY A 99 1.70 6.02 -16.01
CA GLY A 99 1.66 5.84 -14.55
C GLY A 99 2.98 5.28 -13.99
N ARG A 100 3.63 4.36 -14.72
CA ARG A 100 4.95 3.83 -14.34
C ARG A 100 6.04 4.89 -14.32
N GLU A 101 6.05 5.80 -15.30
CA GLU A 101 7.03 6.87 -15.35
C GLU A 101 6.86 7.85 -14.19
N LEU A 102 5.62 8.22 -13.87
CA LEU A 102 5.34 9.09 -12.73
C LEU A 102 5.81 8.48 -11.41
N TRP A 103 5.59 7.18 -11.18
CA TRP A 103 6.13 6.46 -10.01
C TRP A 103 7.65 6.32 -10.02
N ALA A 104 8.27 6.23 -11.20
CA ALA A 104 9.74 6.17 -11.33
C ALA A 104 10.41 7.53 -11.13
N PHE A 105 9.67 8.63 -11.29
CA PHE A 105 10.21 9.99 -11.25
C PHE A 105 10.98 10.33 -9.96
N PRO A 106 10.49 10.09 -8.74
CA PRO A 106 11.25 10.33 -7.52
C PRO A 106 12.59 9.58 -7.49
N ILE A 107 12.61 8.33 -7.96
CA ILE A 107 13.82 7.51 -8.01
C ILE A 107 14.82 8.12 -9.00
N MET A 108 14.35 8.59 -10.16
CA MET A 108 15.20 9.25 -11.15
C MET A 108 15.73 10.60 -10.67
N LEU A 109 14.91 11.39 -9.97
CA LEU A 109 15.36 12.65 -9.38
C LEU A 109 16.46 12.42 -8.33
N LYS A 110 16.30 11.42 -7.45
CA LYS A 110 17.36 11.04 -6.51
C LYS A 110 18.65 10.66 -7.23
N LEU A 111 18.54 9.83 -8.28
CA LEU A 111 19.70 9.40 -9.07
C LEU A 111 20.44 10.60 -9.68
N VAL A 112 19.71 11.51 -10.34
CA VAL A 112 20.30 12.70 -10.98
C VAL A 112 20.89 13.67 -9.94
N LEU A 113 20.23 13.88 -8.81
CA LEU A 113 20.76 14.73 -7.73
C LEU A 113 22.04 14.14 -7.11
N ILE A 114 22.10 12.81 -6.95
CA ILE A 114 23.32 12.12 -6.50
C ILE A 114 24.44 12.24 -7.54
N GLU A 115 24.12 12.11 -8.81
CA GLU A 115 25.07 12.28 -9.91
C GLU A 115 25.63 13.71 -9.96
N LYS A 116 24.76 14.72 -9.79
CA LYS A 116 25.17 16.12 -9.66
C LYS A 116 26.04 16.34 -8.41
N THR A 117 25.66 15.74 -7.28
CA THR A 117 26.44 15.82 -6.04
C THR A 117 27.84 15.20 -6.24
N ARG A 118 27.95 14.08 -6.95
CA ARG A 118 29.23 13.47 -7.33
C ARG A 118 30.09 14.46 -8.11
N TYR A 119 29.54 15.12 -9.14
CA TYR A 119 30.26 16.09 -9.95
C TYR A 119 30.80 17.26 -9.10
N ILE A 120 30.02 17.77 -8.15
CA ILE A 120 30.50 18.85 -7.27
C ILE A 120 31.56 18.31 -6.30
N CYS A 121 31.39 17.10 -5.77
CA CYS A 121 32.39 16.46 -4.91
C CYS A 121 33.74 16.26 -5.64
N GLU A 122 33.72 15.94 -6.93
CA GLU A 122 34.95 15.84 -7.75
C GLU A 122 35.67 17.20 -7.84
N LYS A 123 34.93 18.31 -8.02
CA LYS A 123 35.53 19.65 -7.99
C LYS A 123 36.14 19.99 -6.64
N ILE A 124 35.44 19.69 -5.54
CA ILE A 124 35.96 19.94 -4.19
C ILE A 124 37.19 19.08 -3.92
N ALA A 125 37.20 17.83 -4.37
CA ALA A 125 38.36 16.95 -4.25
C ALA A 125 39.59 17.50 -5.01
N LEU A 126 39.39 18.02 -6.23
CA LEU A 126 40.46 18.65 -7.00
C LEU A 126 41.01 19.90 -6.30
N ALA A 127 40.13 20.76 -5.76
CA ALA A 127 40.55 21.94 -5.00
C ALA A 127 41.33 21.55 -3.73
N GLN A 128 40.85 20.54 -3.01
CA GLN A 128 41.50 20.03 -1.81
C GLN A 128 42.87 19.40 -2.12
N GLN A 129 43.01 18.72 -3.26
CA GLN A 129 44.30 18.19 -3.72
C GLN A 129 45.32 19.30 -3.93
N GLN A 130 44.92 20.46 -4.46
CA GLN A 130 45.84 21.60 -4.60
C GLN A 130 46.26 22.16 -3.24
N ARG A 131 45.34 22.21 -2.27
CA ARG A 131 45.69 22.63 -0.90
C ARG A 131 46.70 21.68 -0.25
N ARG A 132 46.56 20.37 -0.45
CA ARG A 132 47.54 19.37 0.01
C ARG A 132 48.91 19.61 -0.59
N LYS A 133 49.00 19.90 -1.89
CA LYS A 133 50.27 20.24 -2.54
C LYS A 133 50.93 21.46 -1.90
N VAL A 134 50.17 22.51 -1.59
CA VAL A 134 50.70 23.68 -0.89
C VAL A 134 51.23 23.30 0.50
N GLU A 135 50.51 22.47 1.27
CA GLU A 135 51.00 22.00 2.57
C GLU A 135 52.27 21.13 2.45
N GLU A 136 52.35 20.26 1.44
CA GLU A 136 53.56 19.48 1.17
C GLU A 136 54.73 20.41 0.83
N ILE A 137 54.53 21.38 -0.07
CA ILE A 137 55.52 22.40 -0.40
C ILE A 137 55.89 23.24 0.83
N LEU A 138 54.99 23.50 1.78
CA LEU A 138 55.33 24.29 2.97
C LEU A 138 55.95 23.44 4.10
N LYS A 139 55.67 22.13 4.16
CA LYS A 139 56.16 21.23 5.19
C LYS A 139 57.67 20.97 5.10
N ASP A 140 58.21 21.01 3.88
CA ASP A 140 59.63 20.79 3.61
C ASP A 140 60.49 22.04 3.85
N PHE A 141 59.91 23.15 4.34
CA PHE A 141 60.59 24.44 4.46
C PHE A 141 60.68 24.93 5.91
N ASP A 142 61.89 25.30 6.32
CA ASP A 142 62.22 25.91 7.62
C ASP A 142 62.67 27.38 7.42
N GLU A 143 62.43 28.27 8.40
CA GLU A 143 62.45 29.76 8.35
C GLU A 143 63.74 30.45 7.82
N ASN A 144 64.77 29.71 7.39
CA ASN A 144 66.03 30.28 6.92
C ASN A 144 65.94 30.89 5.50
N ILE A 145 66.54 32.07 5.32
CA ILE A 145 66.48 32.92 4.11
C ILE A 145 67.03 32.22 2.84
N GLU A 146 68.00 31.31 2.97
CA GLU A 146 68.54 30.50 1.84
C GLU A 146 67.50 29.58 1.19
N ASN A 147 66.42 29.21 1.90
CA ASN A 147 65.35 28.37 1.38
C ASN A 147 64.33 29.14 0.50
N THR A 148 64.35 30.47 0.48
CA THR A 148 63.35 31.27 -0.26
C THR A 148 63.43 31.07 -1.77
N TYR A 149 64.64 30.91 -2.32
CA TYR A 149 64.82 30.61 -3.75
C TYR A 149 64.31 29.22 -4.13
N GLN A 150 64.49 28.22 -3.26
CA GLN A 150 63.96 26.87 -3.47
C GLN A 150 62.43 26.87 -3.44
N LEU A 151 61.83 27.67 -2.55
CA LEU A 151 60.38 27.86 -2.44
C LEU A 151 59.82 28.50 -3.72
N ILE A 152 60.45 29.58 -4.18
CA ILE A 152 60.09 30.24 -5.44
C ILE A 152 60.19 29.23 -6.59
N THR A 153 61.26 28.44 -6.66
CA THR A 153 61.46 27.44 -7.74
C THR A 153 60.41 26.33 -7.70
N ALA A 154 60.02 25.84 -6.51
CA ALA A 154 58.96 24.85 -6.33
C ALA A 154 57.60 25.40 -6.77
N ILE A 155 57.29 26.65 -6.42
CA ILE A 155 56.08 27.35 -6.85
C ILE A 155 56.10 27.57 -8.37
N ASP A 156 57.23 28.00 -8.93
CA ASP A 156 57.39 28.27 -10.36
C ASP A 156 57.24 26.99 -11.20
N ASN A 157 57.62 25.82 -10.67
CA ASN A 157 57.39 24.53 -11.32
C ASN A 157 55.90 24.17 -11.41
N GLU A 158 55.10 24.50 -10.39
CA GLU A 158 53.64 24.30 -10.42
C GLU A 158 52.95 25.36 -11.31
N LEU A 159 53.47 26.59 -11.35
CA LEU A 159 52.97 27.66 -12.22
C LEU A 159 53.25 27.42 -13.72
N LYS A 160 54.31 26.66 -14.05
CA LYS A 160 54.69 26.29 -15.44
C LYS A 160 53.85 25.14 -16.04
N GLY A 161 52.88 24.60 -15.31
CA GLY A 161 51.98 23.55 -15.78
C GLY A 161 51.19 23.95 -17.05
N LYS A 162 51.10 23.03 -18.01
CA LYS A 162 50.77 23.31 -19.42
C LYS A 162 49.41 23.93 -19.76
N TYR A 163 48.44 24.08 -18.85
CA TYR A 163 47.17 24.75 -19.12
C TYR A 163 46.54 25.28 -17.82
N GLU A 164 46.29 26.59 -17.77
CA GLU A 164 45.63 27.37 -16.69
C GLU A 164 46.22 27.26 -15.27
N VAL A 165 46.57 28.41 -14.69
CA VAL A 165 47.02 28.47 -13.30
C VAL A 165 45.88 28.08 -12.37
N ASN A 166 46.10 27.08 -11.51
CA ASN A 166 45.04 26.56 -10.65
C ASN A 166 44.65 27.58 -9.57
N SER A 167 43.40 28.04 -9.60
CA SER A 167 42.87 29.07 -8.70
C SER A 167 42.89 28.65 -7.23
N ALA A 168 42.58 27.39 -6.94
CA ALA A 168 42.59 26.84 -5.59
C ALA A 168 44.00 26.76 -4.99
N PHE A 169 45.02 26.55 -5.83
CA PHE A 169 46.42 26.56 -5.39
C PHE A 169 46.84 27.98 -4.98
N ILE A 170 46.57 28.98 -5.82
CA ILE A 170 46.96 30.38 -5.57
C ILE A 170 46.21 30.96 -4.36
N GLU A 171 44.90 30.75 -4.27
CA GLU A 171 44.08 31.24 -3.15
C GLU A 171 44.63 30.74 -1.81
N TYR A 172 44.91 29.45 -1.72
CA TYR A 172 45.38 28.84 -0.49
C TYR A 172 46.81 29.23 -0.15
N LEU A 173 47.69 29.30 -1.16
CA LEU A 173 49.05 29.79 -1.01
C LEU A 173 49.06 31.25 -0.50
N ALA A 174 48.21 32.10 -1.08
CA ALA A 174 48.06 33.49 -0.66
C ALA A 174 47.52 33.61 0.77
N TYR A 175 46.52 32.81 1.12
CA TYR A 175 45.99 32.72 2.48
C TYR A 175 47.08 32.32 3.49
N LYS A 176 47.89 31.30 3.20
CA LYS A 176 48.99 30.84 4.06
C LYS A 176 50.07 31.90 4.22
N PHE A 177 50.56 32.50 3.14
CA PHE A 177 51.59 33.54 3.22
C PHE A 177 51.09 34.78 3.98
N ARG A 178 49.82 35.17 3.81
CA ARG A 178 49.21 36.25 4.62
C ARG A 178 49.18 35.90 6.11
N LYS A 179 48.92 34.63 6.46
CA LYS A 179 48.90 34.15 7.86
C LYS A 179 50.29 34.04 8.50
N MET A 180 51.32 33.71 7.72
CA MET A 180 52.71 33.60 8.18
C MET A 180 53.42 34.97 8.36
N GLY A 181 52.78 36.07 7.97
CA GLY A 181 53.22 37.44 8.30
C GLY A 181 54.21 38.08 7.32
N ARG A 182 54.86 39.17 7.76
CA ARG A 182 55.59 40.10 6.86
C ARG A 182 56.76 39.47 6.11
N ALA A 183 57.34 38.38 6.61
CA ALA A 183 58.48 37.69 6.00
C ALA A 183 58.21 37.20 4.56
N TYR A 184 56.95 36.90 4.23
CA TYR A 184 56.57 36.29 2.93
C TYR A 184 55.95 37.27 1.94
N THR A 185 55.90 38.57 2.27
CA THR A 185 55.34 39.61 1.40
C THR A 185 56.10 39.71 0.06
N HIS A 186 57.42 39.48 0.09
CA HIS A 186 58.26 39.49 -1.11
C HIS A 186 57.96 38.34 -2.07
N VAL A 187 57.60 37.15 -1.53
CA VAL A 187 57.21 35.98 -2.32
C VAL A 187 55.83 36.20 -2.95
N LEU A 188 54.88 36.77 -2.20
CA LEU A 188 53.57 37.16 -2.73
C LEU A 188 53.69 38.16 -3.88
N ARG A 189 54.56 39.18 -3.76
CA ARG A 189 54.78 40.16 -4.83
C ARG A 189 55.38 39.51 -6.07
N TYR A 190 56.32 38.58 -5.90
CA TYR A 190 56.89 37.82 -7.02
C TYR A 190 55.83 37.00 -7.77
N ILE A 191 54.92 36.34 -7.03
CA ILE A 191 53.80 35.58 -7.63
C ILE A 191 52.86 36.53 -8.39
N ASP A 192 52.56 37.71 -7.83
CA ASP A 192 51.69 38.70 -8.47
C ASP A 192 52.32 39.30 -9.75
N GLU A 193 53.63 39.54 -9.75
CA GLU A 193 54.41 39.95 -10.93
C GLU A 193 54.33 38.86 -12.03
N ARG A 194 54.51 37.58 -11.68
CA ARG A 194 54.38 36.44 -12.61
C ARG A 194 52.97 36.27 -13.15
N LEU A 195 51.94 36.43 -12.33
CA LEU A 195 50.54 36.34 -12.77
C LEU A 195 50.14 37.53 -13.66
N SER A 196 50.74 38.69 -13.42
CA SER A 196 50.54 39.89 -14.24
C SER A 196 51.08 39.70 -15.66
N GLU A 197 52.15 38.91 -15.85
CA GLU A 197 52.64 38.50 -17.19
C GLU A 197 51.56 37.71 -17.97
N SER A 198 50.63 37.05 -17.27
CA SER A 198 49.50 36.32 -17.84
C SER A 198 48.17 37.11 -17.83
N GLY A 199 48.19 38.39 -17.45
CA GLY A 199 47.02 39.28 -17.44
C GLY A 199 46.08 39.11 -16.23
N THR A 200 46.56 38.52 -15.13
CA THR A 200 45.75 38.26 -13.92
C THR A 200 46.49 38.68 -12.65
N THR A 201 45.78 38.89 -11.54
CA THR A 201 46.38 39.18 -10.22
C THR A 201 45.99 38.14 -9.19
N VAL A 202 46.76 38.03 -8.11
CA VAL A 202 46.46 37.13 -6.98
C VAL A 202 45.06 37.40 -6.43
N ASP A 203 44.67 38.67 -6.29
CA ASP A 203 43.35 39.05 -5.76
C ASP A 203 42.21 38.69 -6.72
N ALA A 204 42.39 38.88 -8.04
CA ALA A 204 41.39 38.50 -9.03
C ALA A 204 41.14 36.98 -9.05
N ILE A 205 42.22 36.18 -8.96
CA ILE A 205 42.14 34.72 -8.90
C ILE A 205 41.52 34.25 -7.58
N THR A 206 41.89 34.89 -6.46
CA THR A 206 41.30 34.62 -5.14
C THR A 206 39.80 34.88 -5.14
N GLN A 207 39.35 36.00 -5.73
CA GLN A 207 37.94 36.31 -5.84
C GLN A 207 37.19 35.31 -6.74
N LYS A 208 37.81 34.89 -7.85
CA LYS A 208 37.26 33.84 -8.72
C LYS A 208 37.06 32.53 -7.96
N GLU A 209 38.07 32.08 -7.21
CA GLU A 209 38.00 30.86 -6.39
C GLU A 209 36.92 30.96 -5.31
N HIS A 210 36.81 32.08 -4.59
CA HIS A 210 35.75 32.27 -3.60
C HIS A 210 34.35 32.23 -4.22
N ASN A 211 34.17 32.81 -5.42
CA ASN A 211 32.91 32.73 -6.15
C ASN A 211 32.58 31.28 -6.54
N GLU A 212 33.56 30.52 -7.03
CA GLU A 212 33.40 29.11 -7.40
C GLU A 212 33.08 28.21 -6.18
N GLN A 213 33.74 28.44 -5.05
CA GLN A 213 33.45 27.74 -3.79
C GLN A 213 32.06 28.09 -3.25
N THR A 214 31.66 29.36 -3.34
CA THR A 214 30.32 29.82 -2.93
C THR A 214 29.24 29.18 -3.80
N ALA A 215 29.45 29.13 -5.12
CA ALA A 215 28.55 28.45 -6.04
C ALA A 215 28.46 26.95 -5.73
N SER A 216 29.60 26.27 -5.56
CA SER A 216 29.64 24.84 -5.23
C SER A 216 28.94 24.51 -3.91
N LYS A 217 29.14 25.35 -2.88
CA LYS A 217 28.44 25.24 -1.58
C LYS A 217 26.93 25.40 -1.75
N ALA A 218 26.49 26.39 -2.53
CA ALA A 218 25.07 26.61 -2.80
C ALA A 218 24.44 25.44 -3.59
N SER A 219 25.10 24.95 -4.64
CA SER A 219 24.61 23.84 -5.47
C SER A 219 24.53 22.52 -4.70
N ILE A 220 25.51 22.20 -3.84
CA ILE A 220 25.41 21.04 -2.93
C ILE A 220 24.28 21.24 -1.93
N GLY A 221 24.14 22.46 -1.39
CA GLY A 221 23.04 22.87 -0.51
C GLY A 221 21.68 22.55 -1.12
N ASN A 222 21.46 23.03 -2.35
CA ASN A 222 20.25 22.78 -3.13
C ASN A 222 20.01 21.28 -3.33
N CYS A 223 21.04 20.53 -3.74
CA CYS A 223 20.91 19.09 -3.98
C CYS A 223 20.43 18.34 -2.73
N ILE A 224 21.00 18.62 -1.56
CA ILE A 224 20.64 17.94 -0.32
C ILE A 224 19.27 18.37 0.20
N VAL A 225 18.91 19.65 0.10
CA VAL A 225 17.56 20.13 0.43
C VAL A 225 16.52 19.43 -0.44
N SER A 226 16.78 19.31 -1.74
CA SER A 226 15.91 18.60 -2.68
C SER A 226 15.84 17.10 -2.41
N LEU A 227 16.96 16.46 -2.04
CA LEU A 227 16.96 15.06 -1.62
C LEU A 227 16.08 14.83 -0.38
N LYS A 228 16.18 15.72 0.62
CA LYS A 228 15.31 15.69 1.82
C LYS A 228 13.84 15.93 1.48
N PHE A 229 13.57 16.89 0.60
CA PHE A 229 12.22 17.15 0.09
C PHE A 229 11.63 15.90 -0.57
N ILE A 230 12.37 15.27 -1.49
CA ILE A 230 11.93 14.05 -2.18
C ILE A 230 11.68 12.89 -1.20
N SER A 231 12.40 12.79 -0.08
CA SER A 231 12.17 11.73 0.90
C SER A 231 11.00 11.98 1.86
N THR A 232 10.56 13.22 2.03
CA THR A 232 9.56 13.61 3.05
C THR A 232 8.16 13.82 2.48
N VAL A 233 8.07 14.13 1.19
CA VAL A 233 6.81 14.45 0.51
C VAL A 233 5.95 13.20 0.28
N ASN A 234 4.63 13.38 0.37
CA ASN A 234 3.68 12.36 -0.02
C ASN A 234 3.57 12.24 -1.55
N TRP A 235 4.30 11.29 -2.12
CA TRP A 235 4.28 11.03 -3.57
C TRP A 235 2.93 10.54 -4.10
N VAL A 236 2.04 10.06 -3.23
CA VAL A 236 0.67 9.69 -3.62
C VAL A 236 -0.07 10.92 -4.14
N ASP A 237 -0.03 12.02 -3.40
CA ASP A 237 -0.79 13.23 -3.73
C ASP A 237 -0.27 13.86 -5.04
N ILE A 238 1.06 13.95 -5.16
CA ILE A 238 1.72 14.41 -6.40
C ILE A 238 1.37 13.52 -7.58
N PHE A 239 1.39 12.20 -7.40
CA PHE A 239 1.05 11.26 -8.46
C PHE A 239 -0.40 11.46 -8.92
N GLU A 240 -1.35 11.62 -8.00
CA GLU A 240 -2.76 11.79 -8.32
C GLU A 240 -3.05 13.12 -9.02
N GLU A 241 -2.35 14.18 -8.65
CA GLU A 241 -2.46 15.47 -9.34
C GLU A 241 -1.91 15.41 -10.78
N LEU A 242 -0.77 14.72 -10.97
CA LEU A 242 -0.07 14.66 -12.27
C LEU A 242 -0.56 13.54 -13.19
N SER A 243 -1.29 12.55 -12.67
CA SER A 243 -1.74 11.41 -13.47
C SER A 243 -2.95 11.77 -14.32
N LYS A 244 -2.77 11.79 -15.65
CA LYS A 244 -3.89 12.00 -16.57
C LYS A 244 -4.93 10.87 -16.48
N VAL A 245 -4.49 9.65 -16.21
CA VAL A 245 -5.38 8.50 -16.00
C VAL A 245 -6.25 8.72 -14.76
N GLU A 246 -5.66 9.20 -13.66
CA GLU A 246 -6.42 9.52 -12.44
C GLU A 246 -7.48 10.59 -12.72
N GLN A 247 -7.10 11.67 -13.41
CA GLN A 247 -8.05 12.73 -13.78
C GLN A 247 -9.22 12.21 -14.62
N ILE A 248 -8.96 11.34 -15.60
CA ILE A 248 -10.00 10.75 -16.44
C ILE A 248 -10.91 9.81 -15.63
N LEU A 249 -10.34 8.97 -14.75
CA LEU A 249 -11.14 8.05 -13.93
C LEU A 249 -12.01 8.79 -12.90
N ARG A 250 -11.60 9.99 -12.46
CA ARG A 250 -12.43 10.87 -11.61
C ARG A 250 -13.66 11.43 -12.32
N GLU A 251 -13.73 11.39 -13.65
CA GLU A 251 -14.93 11.73 -14.44
C GLU A 251 -15.97 10.58 -14.42
N ASP A 252 -15.84 9.62 -13.49
CA ASP A 252 -16.80 8.54 -13.23
C ASP A 252 -18.23 9.10 -13.04
N PRO A 253 -19.21 8.65 -13.84
CA PRO A 253 -20.60 9.16 -13.77
C PRO A 253 -21.25 9.01 -12.40
N ASP A 254 -20.94 7.93 -11.69
CA ASP A 254 -21.49 7.67 -10.37
C ASP A 254 -20.74 8.39 -9.23
N GLY A 255 -19.57 8.97 -9.52
CA GLY A 255 -18.73 9.67 -8.54
C GLY A 255 -18.08 8.79 -7.47
N PHE A 256 -18.30 7.47 -7.48
CA PHE A 256 -17.74 6.56 -6.48
C PHE A 256 -16.23 6.41 -6.59
N TYR A 257 -15.65 6.54 -7.80
CA TYR A 257 -14.19 6.39 -7.98
C TYR A 257 -13.40 7.33 -7.05
N SER A 258 -13.83 8.58 -6.88
CA SER A 258 -13.15 9.56 -6.01
C SER A 258 -13.27 9.23 -4.52
N LEU A 259 -14.27 8.44 -4.13
CA LEU A 259 -14.51 7.99 -2.75
C LEU A 259 -13.79 6.67 -2.42
N MET A 260 -13.14 6.05 -3.41
CA MET A 260 -12.41 4.80 -3.24
C MET A 260 -11.09 5.01 -2.50
N ASP A 261 -10.70 3.99 -1.74
CA ASP A 261 -9.41 4.01 -1.08
C ASP A 261 -8.25 3.93 -2.09
N PHE A 262 -7.08 4.37 -1.67
CA PHE A 262 -5.90 4.40 -2.53
C PHE A 262 -5.56 3.02 -3.13
N GLU A 263 -5.71 1.94 -2.37
CA GLU A 263 -5.39 0.59 -2.84
C GLU A 263 -6.30 0.17 -4.00
N SER A 264 -7.60 0.46 -3.89
CA SER A 264 -8.57 0.14 -4.93
C SER A 264 -8.42 1.04 -6.17
N ARG A 265 -8.14 2.34 -5.99
CA ARG A 265 -7.81 3.23 -7.12
C ARG A 265 -6.55 2.77 -7.83
N ASN A 266 -5.50 2.41 -7.08
CA ASN A 266 -4.28 1.85 -7.65
C ASN A 266 -4.53 0.53 -8.39
N TYR A 267 -5.41 -0.33 -7.87
CA TYR A 267 -5.83 -1.55 -8.56
C TYR A 267 -6.49 -1.24 -9.91
N TYR A 268 -7.35 -0.23 -10.01
CA TYR A 268 -7.96 0.18 -11.27
C TYR A 268 -6.92 0.77 -12.24
N ARG A 269 -6.05 1.65 -11.76
CA ARG A 269 -4.94 2.21 -12.56
C ARG A 269 -4.03 1.10 -13.10
N LYS A 270 -3.73 0.09 -12.28
CA LYS A 270 -2.93 -1.06 -12.70
C LYS A 270 -3.63 -1.90 -13.77
N ARG A 271 -4.95 -2.05 -13.69
CA ARG A 271 -5.74 -2.71 -14.75
C ARG A 271 -5.72 -1.94 -16.05
N VAL A 272 -5.84 -0.61 -16.00
CA VAL A 272 -5.68 0.26 -17.18
C VAL A 272 -4.31 0.07 -17.82
N GLU A 273 -3.25 0.08 -17.02
CA GLU A 273 -1.87 -0.16 -17.47
C GLU A 273 -1.69 -1.53 -18.14
N ASP A 274 -2.20 -2.60 -17.52
CA ASP A 274 -2.12 -3.96 -18.05
C ASP A 274 -2.88 -4.11 -19.39
N LEU A 275 -4.06 -3.48 -19.52
CA LEU A 275 -4.84 -3.45 -20.75
C LEU A 275 -4.12 -2.63 -21.83
N ALA A 276 -3.60 -1.45 -21.48
CA ALA A 276 -2.87 -0.59 -22.42
C ALA A 276 -1.66 -1.31 -23.03
N LEU A 277 -0.90 -2.05 -22.22
CA LEU A 277 0.25 -2.84 -22.69
C LEU A 277 -0.16 -4.03 -23.54
N ARG A 278 -1.23 -4.73 -23.17
CA ARG A 278 -1.72 -5.90 -23.92
C ARG A 278 -2.19 -5.51 -25.32
N TYR A 279 -2.93 -4.41 -25.43
CA TYR A 279 -3.51 -3.92 -26.69
C TYR A 279 -2.62 -2.91 -27.42
N ARG A 280 -1.46 -2.56 -26.86
CA ARG A 280 -0.50 -1.56 -27.40
C ARG A 280 -1.15 -0.20 -27.68
N VAL A 281 -2.04 0.23 -26.79
CA VAL A 281 -2.70 1.54 -26.82
C VAL A 281 -2.21 2.40 -25.65
N SER A 282 -2.52 3.71 -25.64
CA SER A 282 -2.18 4.58 -24.51
C SER A 282 -3.08 4.33 -23.30
N GLU A 283 -2.53 4.49 -22.09
CA GLU A 283 -3.29 4.34 -20.83
C GLU A 283 -4.49 5.30 -20.76
N SER A 284 -4.30 6.53 -21.23
CA SER A 284 -5.37 7.53 -21.30
C SER A 284 -6.50 7.14 -22.26
N HIS A 285 -6.20 6.42 -23.35
CA HIS A 285 -7.23 5.95 -24.28
C HIS A 285 -8.11 4.87 -23.63
N VAL A 286 -7.51 3.90 -22.94
CA VAL A 286 -8.23 2.87 -22.18
C VAL A 286 -9.13 3.50 -21.11
N ALA A 287 -8.58 4.44 -20.33
CA ALA A 287 -9.34 5.12 -19.28
C ALA A 287 -10.55 5.90 -19.85
N LYS A 288 -10.35 6.66 -20.94
CA LYS A 288 -11.44 7.38 -21.61
C LYS A 288 -12.52 6.45 -22.11
N LYS A 289 -12.14 5.34 -22.76
CA LYS A 289 -13.12 4.35 -23.27
C LYS A 289 -13.91 3.69 -22.15
N ALA A 290 -13.29 3.43 -20.99
CA ALA A 290 -14.01 2.90 -19.83
C ALA A 290 -15.03 3.91 -19.27
N VAL A 291 -14.69 5.20 -19.23
CA VAL A 291 -15.59 6.27 -18.79
C VAL A 291 -16.70 6.52 -19.80
N GLU A 292 -16.40 6.52 -21.11
CA GLU A 292 -17.42 6.64 -22.18
C GLU A 292 -18.45 5.52 -22.10
N LEU A 293 -18.04 4.28 -21.86
CA LEU A 293 -18.96 3.15 -21.68
C LEU A 293 -19.85 3.32 -20.45
N ALA A 294 -19.28 3.77 -19.33
CA ALA A 294 -20.03 4.09 -18.11
C ALA A 294 -21.04 5.22 -18.33
N GLN A 295 -20.66 6.28 -19.06
CA GLN A 295 -21.55 7.38 -19.43
C GLN A 295 -22.68 6.91 -20.35
N ASN A 296 -22.39 6.04 -21.31
CA ASN A 296 -23.40 5.49 -22.21
C ASN A 296 -24.41 4.59 -21.48
N ALA A 297 -23.99 3.90 -20.41
CA ALA A 297 -24.89 3.11 -19.57
C ALA A 297 -25.87 4.00 -18.79
N MET A 298 -25.46 5.21 -18.38
CA MET A 298 -26.33 6.16 -17.67
C MET A 298 -27.55 6.60 -18.52
N GLY A 299 -27.41 6.64 -19.84
CA GLY A 299 -28.51 7.00 -20.76
C GLY A 299 -29.63 5.95 -20.86
N LYS A 300 -29.40 4.74 -20.35
CA LYS A 300 -30.38 3.63 -20.32
C LYS A 300 -30.94 3.52 -18.91
N ASN A 301 -31.91 4.38 -18.57
CA ASN A 301 -32.50 4.51 -17.23
C ASN A 301 -33.26 3.25 -16.76
N ASP A 302 -32.56 2.20 -16.33
CA ASP A 302 -33.14 1.08 -15.58
C ASP A 302 -32.58 1.05 -14.14
N PRO A 303 -33.41 1.02 -13.07
CA PRO A 303 -32.93 1.07 -11.68
C PRO A 303 -32.07 -0.13 -11.25
N ALA A 304 -32.10 -1.22 -12.02
CA ALA A 304 -31.24 -2.41 -11.84
C ALA A 304 -29.80 -2.18 -12.32
N ASP A 305 -29.55 -1.14 -13.14
CA ASP A 305 -28.31 -0.93 -13.87
C ASP A 305 -27.32 0.05 -13.19
N LYS A 306 -27.59 0.46 -11.93
CA LYS A 306 -26.69 1.36 -11.16
C LYS A 306 -25.27 0.81 -10.93
N GLY A 307 -25.03 -0.47 -11.21
CA GLY A 307 -23.68 -1.04 -11.20
C GLY A 307 -22.94 -0.85 -12.52
N LEU A 308 -23.66 -0.66 -13.63
CA LEU A 308 -23.13 -0.49 -14.99
C LEU A 308 -22.63 0.95 -15.22
N THR A 309 -23.17 1.91 -14.49
CA THR A 309 -22.80 3.34 -14.57
C THR A 309 -21.45 3.66 -13.93
N HIS A 310 -20.86 2.72 -13.19
CA HIS A 310 -19.56 2.87 -12.56
C HIS A 310 -18.43 2.32 -13.42
N VAL A 311 -17.36 3.10 -13.58
CA VAL A 311 -16.18 2.75 -14.39
C VAL A 311 -15.54 1.41 -13.98
N GLY A 312 -15.59 1.05 -12.70
CA GLY A 312 -15.08 -0.23 -12.19
C GLY A 312 -15.72 -1.47 -12.81
N TYR A 313 -16.96 -1.37 -13.31
CA TYR A 313 -17.64 -2.47 -13.96
C TYR A 313 -16.96 -2.88 -15.28
N TYR A 314 -16.44 -1.89 -16.01
CA TYR A 314 -15.74 -2.09 -17.28
C TYR A 314 -14.26 -2.46 -17.09
N LEU A 315 -13.61 -1.99 -16.02
CA LEU A 315 -12.20 -2.29 -15.75
C LEU A 315 -11.97 -3.63 -15.05
N VAL A 316 -12.83 -3.99 -14.09
CA VAL A 316 -12.65 -5.16 -13.21
C VAL A 316 -13.82 -6.14 -13.31
N GLY A 317 -15.02 -5.62 -13.56
CA GLY A 317 -16.26 -6.39 -13.59
C GLY A 317 -16.50 -7.20 -14.86
N LYS A 318 -17.77 -7.46 -15.16
CA LYS A 318 -18.20 -8.24 -16.33
C LYS A 318 -18.12 -7.43 -17.64
N GLY A 319 -18.14 -6.09 -17.55
CA GLY A 319 -18.05 -5.18 -18.68
C GLY A 319 -16.69 -5.14 -19.38
N ILE A 320 -15.68 -5.85 -18.86
CA ILE A 320 -14.35 -5.91 -19.48
C ILE A 320 -14.40 -6.40 -20.93
N CYS A 321 -15.36 -7.30 -21.25
CA CYS A 321 -15.54 -7.81 -22.59
C CYS A 321 -16.00 -6.74 -23.59
N GLU A 322 -16.74 -5.72 -23.14
CA GLU A 322 -17.20 -4.59 -23.94
C GLU A 322 -16.06 -3.58 -24.12
N LEU A 323 -15.35 -3.27 -23.04
CA LEU A 323 -14.19 -2.41 -23.07
C LEU A 323 -13.09 -2.95 -24.00
N GLU A 324 -12.81 -4.25 -23.94
CA GLU A 324 -11.84 -4.89 -24.84
C GLU A 324 -12.25 -4.76 -26.32
N LYS A 325 -13.55 -4.85 -26.64
CA LYS A 325 -14.04 -4.71 -28.03
C LYS A 325 -13.82 -3.30 -28.57
N GLU A 326 -14.01 -2.28 -27.73
CA GLU A 326 -13.83 -0.88 -28.09
C GLU A 326 -12.35 -0.46 -28.19
N ILE A 327 -11.46 -1.07 -27.41
CA ILE A 327 -10.02 -0.75 -27.40
C ILE A 327 -9.26 -1.45 -28.54
N GLY A 328 -9.65 -2.66 -28.94
CA GLY A 328 -9.02 -3.32 -30.08
C GLY A 328 -9.40 -4.80 -30.28
N TYR A 329 -9.25 -5.26 -31.53
CA TYR A 329 -9.60 -6.62 -31.95
C TYR A 329 -8.32 -7.46 -32.18
N GLU A 330 -8.05 -8.43 -31.30
CA GLU A 330 -7.25 -9.69 -31.43
C GLU A 330 -6.61 -10.09 -30.07
N LYS A 331 -6.55 -11.33 -29.57
CA LYS A 331 -6.56 -12.70 -30.14
C LYS A 331 -7.62 -13.59 -29.48
N SER A 332 -8.55 -14.09 -30.28
CA SER A 332 -9.74 -14.86 -29.88
C SER A 332 -9.48 -16.25 -29.26
N PHE A 333 -8.29 -16.85 -29.39
CA PHE A 333 -8.10 -18.26 -29.04
C PHE A 333 -7.94 -18.50 -27.54
N ASN A 334 -7.02 -17.77 -26.89
CA ASN A 334 -6.85 -17.86 -25.43
C ASN A 334 -8.07 -17.32 -24.67
N ARG A 335 -8.79 -16.37 -25.28
CA ARG A 335 -10.02 -15.79 -24.73
C ARG A 335 -11.16 -16.80 -24.66
N ARG A 336 -11.42 -17.59 -25.72
CA ARG A 336 -12.47 -18.64 -25.67
C ARG A 336 -12.18 -19.70 -24.61
N VAL A 337 -10.91 -20.05 -24.43
CA VAL A 337 -10.51 -21.00 -23.38
C VAL A 337 -10.74 -20.38 -21.99
N PHE A 338 -10.35 -19.12 -21.79
CA PHE A 338 -10.54 -18.42 -20.52
C PHE A 338 -12.01 -18.12 -20.19
N GLU A 339 -12.82 -17.73 -21.17
CA GLU A 339 -14.26 -17.53 -21.04
C GLU A 339 -14.96 -18.86 -20.71
N ARG A 340 -14.60 -19.96 -21.40
CA ARG A 340 -15.13 -21.30 -21.08
C ARG A 340 -14.71 -21.79 -19.69
N ILE A 341 -13.51 -21.43 -19.23
CA ILE A 341 -13.05 -21.66 -17.84
C ILE A 341 -13.92 -20.90 -16.83
N LYS A 342 -14.31 -19.67 -17.15
CA LYS A 342 -15.11 -18.80 -16.27
C LYS A 342 -16.59 -19.18 -16.25
N GLU A 343 -17.13 -19.71 -17.35
CA GLU A 343 -18.52 -20.14 -17.45
C GLU A 343 -18.81 -21.44 -16.71
N HIS A 344 -17.84 -22.37 -16.65
CA HIS A 344 -18.01 -23.68 -16.00
C HIS A 344 -16.86 -24.07 -15.07
N PRO A 345 -16.61 -23.30 -13.98
CA PRO A 345 -15.46 -23.53 -13.11
C PRO A 345 -15.52 -24.88 -12.39
N ALA A 346 -16.72 -25.32 -11.98
CA ALA A 346 -16.91 -26.57 -11.27
C ALA A 346 -16.64 -27.80 -12.15
N SER A 347 -17.18 -27.82 -13.38
CA SER A 347 -17.01 -28.99 -14.26
C SER A 347 -15.56 -29.15 -14.71
N LEU A 348 -14.84 -28.05 -14.94
CA LEU A 348 -13.42 -28.11 -15.28
C LEU A 348 -12.58 -28.53 -14.08
N TYR A 349 -12.85 -28.01 -12.89
CA TYR A 349 -12.15 -28.41 -11.66
C TYR A 349 -12.28 -29.92 -11.41
N PHE A 350 -13.51 -30.42 -11.34
CA PHE A 350 -13.77 -31.84 -11.14
C PHE A 350 -13.33 -32.70 -12.32
N GLY A 351 -13.40 -32.16 -13.55
CA GLY A 351 -12.94 -32.82 -14.76
C GLY A 351 -11.42 -33.04 -14.76
N PHE A 352 -10.62 -32.04 -14.40
CA PHE A 352 -9.16 -32.18 -14.29
C PHE A 352 -8.75 -33.13 -13.17
N ILE A 353 -9.42 -33.06 -12.01
CA ILE A 353 -9.18 -34.01 -10.91
C ILE A 353 -9.47 -35.43 -11.41
N CYS A 354 -10.65 -35.66 -11.98
CA CYS A 354 -11.05 -36.98 -12.47
C CYS A 354 -10.09 -37.50 -13.56
N LEU A 355 -9.65 -36.64 -14.48
CA LEU A 355 -8.71 -37.01 -15.54
C LEU A 355 -7.36 -37.46 -14.98
N ILE A 356 -6.78 -36.69 -14.05
CA ILE A 356 -5.48 -37.01 -13.45
C ILE A 356 -5.58 -38.26 -12.57
N THR A 357 -6.65 -38.38 -11.78
CA THR A 357 -6.89 -39.58 -10.96
C THR A 357 -7.04 -40.82 -11.85
N LEU A 358 -7.81 -40.75 -12.93
CA LEU A 358 -7.99 -41.87 -13.86
C LEU A 358 -6.65 -42.25 -14.52
N LEU A 359 -5.84 -41.27 -14.92
CA LEU A 359 -4.54 -41.50 -15.54
C LEU A 359 -3.57 -42.20 -14.57
N LEU A 360 -3.50 -41.75 -13.32
CA LEU A 360 -2.65 -42.36 -12.29
C LEU A 360 -3.11 -43.79 -11.96
N VAL A 361 -4.41 -43.99 -11.77
CA VAL A 361 -4.98 -45.32 -11.52
C VAL A 361 -4.73 -46.24 -12.72
N ALA A 362 -4.93 -45.77 -13.95
CA ALA A 362 -4.67 -46.54 -15.16
C ALA A 362 -3.20 -46.96 -15.29
N CYS A 363 -2.25 -46.07 -14.98
CA CYS A 363 -0.83 -46.41 -14.98
C CYS A 363 -0.49 -47.53 -14.00
N VAL A 364 -1.04 -47.48 -12.77
CA VAL A 364 -0.78 -48.51 -11.76
C VAL A 364 -1.49 -49.82 -12.09
N VAL A 365 -2.74 -49.75 -12.56
CA VAL A 365 -3.49 -50.92 -13.02
C VAL A 365 -2.78 -51.61 -14.18
N GLN A 366 -2.29 -50.84 -15.14
CA GLN A 366 -1.52 -51.36 -16.27
C GLN A 366 -0.22 -52.03 -15.79
N TYR A 367 0.52 -51.39 -14.89
CA TYR A 367 1.73 -51.96 -14.31
C TYR A 367 1.44 -53.28 -13.56
N ALA A 368 0.40 -53.32 -12.74
CA ALA A 368 -0.01 -54.51 -12.00
C ALA A 368 -0.47 -55.65 -12.92
N PHE A 369 -1.12 -55.32 -14.05
CA PHE A 369 -1.57 -56.28 -15.04
C PHE A 369 -0.41 -56.91 -15.82
N PHE A 370 0.55 -56.11 -16.30
CA PHE A 370 1.70 -56.61 -17.05
C PHE A 370 2.79 -57.26 -16.17
N GLY A 371 2.86 -56.91 -14.88
CA GLY A 371 3.83 -57.48 -13.94
C GLY A 371 3.43 -58.82 -13.30
N SER A 372 2.18 -59.26 -13.46
CA SER A 372 1.65 -60.46 -12.77
C SER A 372 1.55 -61.66 -13.70
N VAL A 373 2.28 -62.74 -13.40
CA VAL A 373 2.31 -63.98 -14.21
C VAL A 373 1.05 -64.85 -14.01
N ASN A 374 0.35 -64.74 -12.86
CA ASN A 374 -0.94 -65.39 -12.57
C ASN A 374 -1.87 -64.45 -11.79
N TYR A 375 -3.20 -64.53 -12.02
CA TYR A 375 -4.25 -63.69 -11.41
C TYR A 375 -4.16 -62.17 -11.69
N GLY A 376 -3.65 -61.77 -12.86
CA GLY A 376 -3.44 -60.35 -13.23
C GLY A 376 -4.69 -59.46 -13.14
N ILE A 377 -5.89 -60.01 -13.42
CA ILE A 377 -7.14 -59.25 -13.33
C ILE A 377 -7.52 -58.94 -11.88
N VAL A 378 -7.37 -59.91 -10.97
CA VAL A 378 -7.73 -59.73 -9.55
C VAL A 378 -6.76 -58.76 -8.88
N MET A 379 -5.46 -58.89 -9.17
CA MET A 379 -4.43 -57.97 -8.65
C MET A 379 -4.60 -56.55 -9.20
N ALA A 380 -5.00 -56.40 -10.46
CA ALA A 380 -5.34 -55.10 -11.05
C ALA A 380 -6.52 -54.42 -10.33
N ILE A 381 -7.57 -55.16 -9.98
CA ILE A 381 -8.73 -54.63 -9.25
C ILE A 381 -8.34 -54.19 -7.83
N ILE A 382 -7.56 -55.01 -7.11
CA ILE A 382 -7.09 -54.68 -5.76
C ILE A 382 -6.16 -53.45 -5.78
N ALA A 383 -5.23 -53.40 -6.73
CA ALA A 383 -4.33 -52.27 -6.91
C ALA A 383 -5.09 -50.97 -7.24
N GLY A 384 -6.10 -51.04 -8.13
CA GLY A 384 -6.95 -49.91 -8.46
C GLY A 384 -7.71 -49.38 -7.23
N LEU A 385 -8.32 -50.26 -6.44
CA LEU A 385 -9.02 -49.90 -5.20
C LEU A 385 -8.08 -49.32 -4.15
N ALA A 386 -6.86 -49.84 -4.01
CA ALA A 386 -5.89 -49.33 -3.05
C ALA A 386 -5.34 -47.95 -3.43
N VAL A 387 -5.17 -47.69 -4.74
CA VAL A 387 -4.53 -46.46 -5.24
C VAL A 387 -5.52 -45.33 -5.50
N ILE A 388 -6.82 -45.58 -5.62
CA ILE A 388 -7.79 -44.52 -5.92
C ILE A 388 -7.76 -43.37 -4.90
N VAL A 389 -7.64 -43.68 -3.60
CA VAL A 389 -7.59 -42.67 -2.53
C VAL A 389 -6.32 -41.81 -2.62
N PRO A 390 -5.09 -42.36 -2.60
CA PRO A 390 -3.87 -41.56 -2.72
C PRO A 390 -3.76 -40.86 -4.09
N ALA A 391 -4.22 -41.48 -5.18
CA ALA A 391 -4.23 -40.84 -6.50
C ALA A 391 -5.18 -39.63 -6.56
N THR A 392 -6.32 -39.70 -5.86
CA THR A 392 -7.25 -38.56 -5.76
C THR A 392 -6.62 -37.42 -4.96
N ASP A 393 -5.94 -37.71 -3.85
CA ASP A 393 -5.26 -36.68 -3.04
C ASP A 393 -4.13 -35.99 -3.83
N ILE A 394 -3.30 -36.77 -4.56
CA ILE A 394 -2.28 -36.21 -5.45
C ILE A 394 -2.90 -35.34 -6.54
N ALA A 395 -3.99 -35.79 -7.18
CA ALA A 395 -4.67 -35.03 -8.21
C ALA A 395 -5.25 -33.71 -7.67
N VAL A 396 -5.90 -33.74 -6.50
CA VAL A 396 -6.45 -32.53 -5.85
C VAL A 396 -5.34 -31.55 -5.52
N ASN A 397 -4.25 -32.01 -4.90
CA ASN A 397 -3.12 -31.15 -4.53
C ASN A 397 -2.43 -30.55 -5.76
N PHE A 398 -2.23 -31.33 -6.81
CA PHE A 398 -1.65 -30.85 -8.06
C PHE A 398 -2.53 -29.81 -8.75
N VAL A 399 -3.83 -30.09 -8.88
CA VAL A 399 -4.79 -29.15 -9.48
C VAL A 399 -4.87 -27.86 -8.66
N ASN A 400 -4.94 -27.96 -7.33
CA ASN A 400 -4.92 -26.79 -6.44
C ASN A 400 -3.62 -25.99 -6.59
N TRP A 401 -2.46 -26.65 -6.68
CA TRP A 401 -1.17 -25.99 -6.90
C TRP A 401 -1.12 -25.24 -8.24
N VAL A 402 -1.57 -25.86 -9.33
CA VAL A 402 -1.67 -25.21 -10.65
C VAL A 402 -2.62 -24.01 -10.60
N LEU A 403 -3.79 -24.17 -9.98
CA LEU A 403 -4.79 -23.11 -9.88
C LEU A 403 -4.32 -21.92 -9.06
N CYS A 404 -3.71 -22.16 -7.90
CA CYS A 404 -3.14 -21.10 -7.05
C CYS A 404 -2.04 -20.30 -7.76
N ARG A 405 -1.32 -20.91 -8.72
CA ARG A 405 -0.30 -20.23 -9.52
C ARG A 405 -0.86 -19.53 -10.76
N ALA A 406 -1.91 -20.08 -11.35
CA ALA A 406 -2.51 -19.56 -12.57
C ALA A 406 -3.51 -18.42 -12.32
N ILE A 407 -4.27 -18.49 -11.23
CA ILE A 407 -5.32 -17.52 -10.90
C ILE A 407 -4.77 -16.52 -9.89
N LYS A 408 -4.60 -15.27 -10.34
CA LYS A 408 -4.19 -14.17 -9.44
C LYS A 408 -5.34 -13.81 -8.49
N PRO A 409 -5.08 -13.58 -7.19
CA PRO A 409 -6.08 -13.05 -6.27
C PRO A 409 -6.66 -11.72 -6.78
N SER A 410 -7.97 -11.57 -6.72
CA SER A 410 -8.65 -10.31 -7.01
C SER A 410 -8.83 -9.52 -5.72
N LEU A 411 -8.32 -8.28 -5.70
CA LEU A 411 -8.68 -7.32 -4.66
C LEU A 411 -10.16 -6.97 -4.80
N LEU A 412 -10.86 -6.84 -3.67
CA LEU A 412 -12.21 -6.31 -3.62
C LEU A 412 -12.14 -4.79 -3.46
N PRO A 413 -12.63 -4.02 -4.43
CA PRO A 413 -12.62 -2.57 -4.34
C PRO A 413 -13.42 -2.07 -3.14
N LYS A 414 -12.89 -1.08 -2.42
CA LYS A 414 -13.50 -0.53 -1.20
C LYS A 414 -13.48 1.00 -1.22
N LEU A 415 -14.45 1.59 -0.52
CA LEU A 415 -14.51 3.03 -0.25
C LEU A 415 -13.62 3.38 0.96
N ASP A 416 -12.97 4.54 0.93
CA ASP A 416 -12.06 5.00 1.99
C ASP A 416 -12.83 5.50 3.23
N LEU A 417 -14.01 6.08 3.00
CA LEU A 417 -14.89 6.66 4.02
C LEU A 417 -14.15 7.62 4.99
N GLU A 418 -13.10 8.33 4.56
CA GLU A 418 -12.21 9.11 5.44
C GLU A 418 -12.96 10.01 6.44
N ASP A 419 -13.97 10.75 5.97
CA ASP A 419 -14.84 11.66 6.75
C ASP A 419 -15.79 10.97 7.75
N GLY A 420 -15.72 9.64 7.83
CA GLY A 420 -16.53 8.79 8.69
C GLY A 420 -17.67 8.11 7.95
N ILE A 421 -18.40 7.24 8.65
CA ILE A 421 -19.50 6.46 8.04
C ILE A 421 -20.74 7.36 7.84
N PRO A 422 -21.24 7.56 6.61
CA PRO A 422 -22.49 8.26 6.33
C PRO A 422 -23.71 7.53 6.89
N GLN A 423 -24.80 8.25 7.12
CA GLN A 423 -26.06 7.66 7.63
C GLN A 423 -26.62 6.57 6.69
N GLU A 424 -26.39 6.70 5.38
CA GLU A 424 -26.80 5.71 4.38
C GLU A 424 -26.10 4.34 4.52
N TYR A 425 -24.94 4.30 5.18
CA TYR A 425 -24.14 3.10 5.42
C TYR A 425 -24.02 2.78 6.91
N ALA A 426 -24.93 3.32 7.72
CA ALA A 426 -24.99 3.05 9.16
C ALA A 426 -24.95 1.54 9.43
N ALA A 427 -24.12 1.16 10.39
CA ALA A 427 -23.83 -0.24 10.67
C ALA A 427 -23.93 -0.53 12.16
N MET A 428 -24.25 -1.77 12.49
CA MET A 428 -24.27 -2.24 13.89
C MET A 428 -23.39 -3.46 14.06
N VAL A 429 -22.48 -3.39 15.02
CA VAL A 429 -21.69 -4.53 15.49
C VAL A 429 -22.54 -5.30 16.50
N VAL A 430 -22.68 -6.61 16.31
CA VAL A 430 -23.47 -7.48 17.18
C VAL A 430 -22.65 -8.68 17.63
N ILE A 431 -22.70 -8.96 18.94
CA ILE A 431 -22.07 -10.14 19.53
C ILE A 431 -23.19 -11.11 19.97
N PRO A 432 -23.45 -12.19 19.21
CA PRO A 432 -24.34 -13.25 19.66
C PRO A 432 -23.65 -14.10 20.74
N ALA A 433 -24.16 -14.04 21.96
CA ALA A 433 -23.54 -14.69 23.12
C ALA A 433 -24.55 -15.33 24.06
N LEU A 434 -24.12 -16.43 24.70
CA LEU A 434 -24.81 -16.98 25.86
C LEU A 434 -24.38 -16.20 27.10
N LEU A 435 -25.35 -15.78 27.91
CA LEU A 435 -25.15 -15.06 29.17
C LEU A 435 -25.50 -16.00 30.34
N PRO A 436 -24.53 -16.79 30.84
CA PRO A 436 -24.76 -17.74 31.93
C PRO A 436 -24.84 -17.07 33.30
N ASP A 437 -24.15 -15.94 33.49
CA ASP A 437 -24.00 -15.25 34.77
C ASP A 437 -23.75 -13.75 34.56
N GLU A 438 -23.81 -12.99 35.66
CA GLU A 438 -23.63 -11.54 35.72
C GLU A 438 -22.20 -11.11 35.31
N HIS A 439 -21.19 -11.93 35.63
CA HIS A 439 -19.80 -11.62 35.31
C HIS A 439 -19.57 -11.66 33.80
N ARG A 440 -20.06 -12.70 33.12
CA ARG A 440 -19.95 -12.84 31.67
C ARG A 440 -20.73 -11.76 30.94
N ALA A 441 -21.89 -11.35 31.45
CA ALA A 441 -22.63 -10.22 30.90
C ALA A 441 -21.82 -8.92 30.97
N ARG A 442 -21.20 -8.63 32.12
CA ARG A 442 -20.32 -7.46 32.29
C ARG A 442 -19.10 -7.52 31.38
N GLU A 443 -18.39 -8.65 31.34
CA GLU A 443 -17.20 -8.85 30.51
C GLU A 443 -17.48 -8.59 29.02
N LEU A 444 -18.61 -9.09 28.50
CA LEU A 444 -18.96 -8.87 27.09
C LEU A 444 -19.34 -7.42 26.78
N ILE A 445 -19.95 -6.72 27.73
CA ILE A 445 -20.28 -5.30 27.58
C ILE A 445 -19.01 -4.44 27.67
N ASP A 446 -18.08 -4.78 28.56
CA ASP A 446 -16.77 -4.13 28.63
C ASP A 446 -15.96 -4.36 27.33
N ASN A 447 -16.07 -5.54 26.72
CA ASN A 447 -15.49 -5.79 25.40
C ASN A 447 -16.13 -4.91 24.29
N LEU A 448 -17.43 -4.60 24.36
CA LEU A 448 -18.05 -3.64 23.44
C LEU A 448 -17.40 -2.26 23.55
N GLU A 449 -17.07 -1.81 24.77
CA GLU A 449 -16.37 -0.54 24.99
C GLU A 449 -15.00 -0.53 24.28
N VAL A 450 -14.24 -1.63 24.38
CA VAL A 450 -12.97 -1.79 23.67
C VAL A 450 -13.17 -1.72 22.14
N TYR A 451 -14.16 -2.42 21.59
CA TYR A 451 -14.42 -2.39 20.15
C TYR A 451 -14.89 -1.01 19.66
N TYR A 452 -15.67 -0.28 20.47
CA TYR A 452 -16.04 1.09 20.20
C TYR A 452 -14.83 2.03 20.18
N LEU A 453 -13.95 1.93 21.19
CA LEU A 453 -12.73 2.75 21.23
C LEU A 453 -11.79 2.46 20.05
N ALA A 454 -11.74 1.21 19.59
CA ALA A 454 -10.97 0.82 18.42
C ALA A 454 -11.61 1.26 17.07
N ASN A 455 -12.92 1.51 17.04
CA ASN A 455 -13.66 1.80 15.81
C ASN A 455 -14.66 2.96 16.03
N ARG A 456 -14.19 4.08 16.56
CA ARG A 456 -15.05 5.21 16.90
C ARG A 456 -15.54 5.95 15.65
N GLU A 457 -16.83 5.82 15.34
CA GLU A 457 -17.45 6.39 14.14
C GLU A 457 -18.87 6.90 14.45
N LYS A 458 -19.35 7.92 13.72
CA LYS A 458 -20.65 8.58 14.02
C LYS A 458 -21.88 7.69 13.84
N ASN A 459 -21.85 6.78 12.86
CA ASN A 459 -22.98 5.91 12.49
C ASN A 459 -22.63 4.42 12.66
N LEU A 460 -21.76 4.11 13.62
CA LEU A 460 -21.44 2.74 14.02
C LEU A 460 -21.96 2.48 15.43
N TYR A 461 -22.86 1.51 15.53
CA TYR A 461 -23.52 1.13 16.77
C TYR A 461 -23.02 -0.24 17.25
N PHE A 462 -23.19 -0.52 18.54
CA PHE A 462 -22.68 -1.74 19.17
C PHE A 462 -23.78 -2.42 19.96
N SER A 463 -23.87 -3.74 19.87
CA SER A 463 -24.94 -4.49 20.50
C SER A 463 -24.54 -5.89 20.95
N ILE A 464 -25.23 -6.39 21.96
CA ILE A 464 -25.21 -7.80 22.35
C ILE A 464 -26.55 -8.42 22.01
N ALA A 465 -26.49 -9.56 21.31
CA ALA A 465 -27.62 -10.44 21.07
C ALA A 465 -27.50 -11.62 22.05
N GLY A 466 -28.09 -11.45 23.23
CA GLY A 466 -27.96 -12.37 24.34
C GLY A 466 -29.00 -13.49 24.34
N ASP A 467 -28.54 -14.69 24.71
CA ASP A 467 -29.36 -15.86 25.03
C ASP A 467 -29.10 -16.31 26.46
N PHE A 468 -30.15 -16.80 27.13
CA PHE A 468 -29.98 -17.52 28.38
C PHE A 468 -29.34 -18.89 28.18
N LYS A 469 -28.67 -19.39 29.22
CA LYS A 469 -28.21 -20.78 29.30
C LYS A 469 -29.40 -21.77 29.23
N ASP A 470 -29.18 -22.90 28.55
CA ASP A 470 -30.12 -24.02 28.47
C ASP A 470 -30.59 -24.47 29.87
N ALA A 471 -31.90 -24.55 30.10
CA ALA A 471 -32.49 -24.79 31.41
C ALA A 471 -33.71 -25.73 31.36
N PRO A 472 -34.09 -26.39 32.49
CA PRO A 472 -35.28 -27.23 32.56
C PRO A 472 -36.59 -26.43 32.60
N ASN A 473 -36.53 -25.15 33.00
CA ASN A 473 -37.69 -24.26 33.10
C ASN A 473 -37.51 -23.03 32.21
N LYS A 474 -38.62 -22.38 31.85
CA LYS A 474 -38.63 -21.15 31.04
C LYS A 474 -37.88 -20.00 31.71
N GLU A 475 -38.11 -19.81 33.01
CA GLU A 475 -37.48 -18.80 33.86
C GLU A 475 -36.72 -19.46 35.02
N MET A 476 -35.55 -18.92 35.35
CA MET A 476 -34.68 -19.34 36.44
C MET A 476 -34.45 -18.15 37.39
N ALA A 477 -34.20 -18.42 38.67
CA ALA A 477 -34.09 -17.38 39.69
C ALA A 477 -32.95 -16.36 39.46
N GLY A 478 -31.90 -16.73 38.71
CA GLY A 478 -30.76 -15.85 38.39
C GLY A 478 -30.96 -14.98 37.15
N ASP A 479 -31.97 -15.24 36.32
CA ASP A 479 -32.12 -14.60 35.00
C ASP A 479 -32.33 -13.08 35.11
N LYS A 480 -33.14 -12.64 36.08
CA LYS A 480 -33.44 -11.21 36.29
C LYS A 480 -32.20 -10.41 36.61
N LYS A 481 -31.31 -10.95 37.46
CA LYS A 481 -30.07 -10.27 37.85
C LYS A 481 -29.12 -10.10 36.67
N ILE A 482 -28.97 -11.12 35.82
CA ILE A 482 -28.13 -11.04 34.62
C ILE A 482 -28.62 -9.91 33.70
N VAL A 483 -29.92 -9.81 33.50
CA VAL A 483 -30.56 -8.79 32.67
C VAL A 483 -30.40 -7.39 33.27
N GLU A 484 -30.65 -7.23 34.57
CA GLU A 484 -30.51 -5.95 35.28
C GLU A 484 -29.08 -5.43 35.21
N VAL A 485 -28.08 -6.29 35.44
CA VAL A 485 -26.65 -5.94 35.34
C VAL A 485 -26.28 -5.54 33.91
N ALA A 486 -26.81 -6.25 32.91
CA ALA A 486 -26.53 -5.94 31.51
C ALA A 486 -27.13 -4.58 31.11
N LEU A 487 -28.39 -4.32 31.46
CA LEU A 487 -29.08 -3.06 31.18
C LEU A 487 -28.42 -1.88 31.91
N SER A 488 -28.05 -2.05 33.19
CA SER A 488 -27.38 -0.99 33.95
C SER A 488 -26.03 -0.64 33.34
N ARG A 489 -25.23 -1.65 32.96
CA ARG A 489 -23.90 -1.43 32.39
C ARG A 489 -23.96 -0.78 31.00
N ILE A 490 -24.93 -1.14 30.17
CA ILE A 490 -25.18 -0.47 28.87
C ILE A 490 -25.57 1.00 29.10
N ALA A 491 -26.43 1.28 30.08
CA ALA A 491 -26.83 2.65 30.41
C ALA A 491 -25.64 3.49 30.90
N GLU A 492 -24.75 2.93 31.73
CA GLU A 492 -23.49 3.56 32.15
C GLU A 492 -22.60 3.92 30.95
N LEU A 493 -22.42 2.99 30.00
CA LEU A 493 -21.61 3.25 28.80
C LEU A 493 -22.23 4.32 27.90
N ASN A 494 -23.55 4.26 27.69
CA ASN A 494 -24.25 5.30 26.93
C ASN A 494 -24.16 6.66 27.63
N GLU A 495 -24.26 6.72 28.96
CA GLU A 495 -24.06 7.99 29.68
C GLU A 495 -22.63 8.53 29.52
N LYS A 496 -21.63 7.65 29.55
CA LYS A 496 -20.22 8.02 29.40
C LYS A 496 -19.89 8.55 28.00
N TYR A 497 -20.51 8.01 26.95
CA TYR A 497 -20.11 8.30 25.57
C TYR A 497 -21.13 9.09 24.74
N SER A 498 -22.39 9.22 25.17
CA SER A 498 -23.40 9.98 24.42
C SER A 498 -23.13 11.48 24.52
N GLN A 499 -23.13 12.16 23.37
CA GLN A 499 -23.00 13.62 23.31
C GLN A 499 -24.30 14.30 23.80
N LYS A 500 -24.22 14.98 24.94
CA LYS A 500 -25.29 15.81 25.50
C LYS A 500 -25.08 17.28 25.07
N ASN A 501 -26.15 17.98 24.70
CA ASN A 501 -26.08 19.43 24.40
C ASN A 501 -25.91 20.26 25.68
N GLU A 502 -25.59 21.55 25.52
CA GLU A 502 -25.65 22.55 26.61
C GLU A 502 -27.01 22.60 27.33
N SER A 503 -28.10 22.17 26.68
CA SER A 503 -29.45 22.05 27.26
C SER A 503 -29.76 20.68 27.89
N GLY A 504 -28.77 19.77 28.00
CA GLY A 504 -28.94 18.44 28.60
C GLY A 504 -29.70 17.41 27.77
N LYS A 505 -30.21 17.77 26.57
CA LYS A 505 -30.86 16.84 25.64
C LYS A 505 -29.83 16.09 24.78
N LYS A 506 -30.06 14.78 24.56
CA LYS A 506 -29.23 13.92 23.69
C LYS A 506 -29.27 14.44 22.25
N GLN A 507 -28.10 14.72 21.66
CA GLN A 507 -27.98 15.21 20.28
C GLN A 507 -28.02 14.08 19.24
N ALA A 508 -27.65 12.87 19.67
CA ALA A 508 -27.46 11.70 18.83
C ALA A 508 -28.14 10.47 19.46
N PRO A 509 -28.50 9.46 18.64
CA PRO A 509 -28.95 8.16 19.15
C PRO A 509 -27.87 7.50 20.02
N ASP A 510 -28.30 6.60 20.90
CA ASP A 510 -27.39 5.86 21.76
C ASP A 510 -26.45 4.97 20.94
N ILE A 511 -25.28 4.67 21.51
CA ILE A 511 -24.20 3.94 20.82
C ILE A 511 -24.30 2.44 21.11
N PHE A 512 -24.62 2.08 22.36
CA PHE A 512 -24.66 0.71 22.86
C PHE A 512 -26.10 0.24 23.06
N TYR A 513 -26.41 -0.98 22.61
CA TYR A 513 -27.73 -1.59 22.69
C TYR A 513 -27.66 -3.00 23.26
N PHE A 514 -28.68 -3.39 24.01
CA PHE A 514 -28.81 -4.74 24.55
C PHE A 514 -30.10 -5.38 24.07
N PHE A 515 -30.00 -6.58 23.52
CA PHE A 515 -31.12 -7.38 23.07
C PHE A 515 -31.01 -8.76 23.70
N HIS A 516 -32.05 -9.19 24.41
CA HIS A 516 -32.06 -10.48 25.06
C HIS A 516 -33.35 -11.27 24.79
N ARG A 517 -33.18 -12.53 24.41
CA ARG A 517 -34.29 -13.44 24.06
C ARG A 517 -34.76 -14.24 25.26
N HIS A 518 -36.05 -14.50 25.34
CA HIS A 518 -36.58 -15.47 26.30
C HIS A 518 -36.38 -16.92 25.79
N ARG A 519 -36.33 -17.89 26.70
CA ARG A 519 -36.19 -19.30 26.33
C ARG A 519 -37.47 -19.83 25.67
N GLN A 520 -37.31 -20.65 24.63
CA GLN A 520 -38.39 -21.42 24.01
C GLN A 520 -38.17 -22.92 24.26
N PHE A 521 -39.26 -23.67 24.39
CA PHE A 521 -39.18 -25.10 24.64
C PHE A 521 -38.78 -25.86 23.37
N ASN A 522 -37.73 -26.68 23.47
CA ASN A 522 -37.29 -27.54 22.37
C ASN A 522 -37.68 -28.99 22.67
N GLU A 523 -38.68 -29.51 21.95
CA GLU A 523 -39.21 -30.87 22.11
C GLU A 523 -38.15 -31.96 21.90
N LYS A 524 -37.17 -31.75 21.00
CA LYS A 524 -36.14 -32.76 20.70
C LYS A 524 -35.11 -32.91 21.81
N GLN A 525 -34.86 -31.85 22.57
CA GLN A 525 -33.85 -31.83 23.64
C GLN A 525 -34.48 -31.80 25.03
N ASN A 526 -35.81 -31.71 25.11
CA ASN A 526 -36.59 -31.59 26.34
C ASN A 526 -36.06 -30.50 27.29
N LYS A 527 -35.68 -29.35 26.71
CA LYS A 527 -35.06 -28.22 27.42
C LYS A 527 -35.56 -26.89 26.87
N TRP A 528 -35.57 -25.89 27.74
CA TRP A 528 -35.81 -24.50 27.38
C TRP A 528 -34.48 -23.86 26.95
N MET A 529 -34.44 -23.35 25.72
CA MET A 529 -33.23 -22.77 25.11
C MET A 529 -33.59 -21.70 24.08
N GLY A 530 -32.60 -20.92 23.63
CA GLY A 530 -32.77 -20.00 22.49
C GLY A 530 -32.95 -20.78 21.18
N TRP A 531 -33.97 -20.43 20.39
CA TRP A 531 -34.22 -21.05 19.09
C TRP A 531 -33.00 -20.84 18.16
N GLU A 532 -32.55 -21.93 17.50
CA GLU A 532 -31.36 -22.00 16.63
C GLU A 532 -30.06 -21.37 17.19
N ARG A 533 -29.94 -21.16 18.51
CA ARG A 533 -28.78 -20.54 19.20
C ARG A 533 -28.30 -19.26 18.47
N LYS A 534 -27.00 -19.14 18.18
CA LYS A 534 -26.38 -18.00 17.49
C LYS A 534 -27.07 -17.64 16.17
N ARG A 535 -27.51 -18.64 15.39
CA ARG A 535 -28.17 -18.39 14.09
C ARG A 535 -29.54 -17.75 14.30
N GLY A 536 -30.36 -18.32 15.19
CA GLY A 536 -31.67 -17.77 15.47
C GLY A 536 -31.59 -16.38 16.08
N ALA A 537 -30.60 -16.12 16.95
CA ALA A 537 -30.37 -14.81 17.53
C ALA A 537 -30.16 -13.75 16.44
N LEU A 538 -29.25 -14.02 15.49
CA LEU A 538 -28.97 -13.08 14.41
C LEU A 538 -30.14 -12.90 13.43
N LEU A 539 -30.90 -13.97 13.14
CA LEU A 539 -32.07 -13.88 12.27
C LEU A 539 -33.16 -12.99 12.88
N GLU A 540 -33.51 -13.26 14.13
CA GLU A 540 -34.50 -12.45 14.84
C GLU A 540 -34.01 -11.02 15.06
N PHE A 541 -32.70 -10.83 15.25
CA PHE A 541 -32.12 -9.50 15.41
C PHE A 541 -32.28 -8.68 14.13
N ASN A 542 -32.06 -9.29 12.97
CA ASN A 542 -32.31 -8.64 11.69
C ASN A 542 -33.80 -8.30 11.51
N GLU A 543 -34.72 -9.18 11.91
CA GLU A 543 -36.17 -8.90 11.90
C GLU A 543 -36.54 -7.70 12.80
N VAL A 544 -35.93 -7.59 13.99
CA VAL A 544 -36.09 -6.43 14.88
C VAL A 544 -35.60 -5.15 14.21
N LEU A 545 -34.44 -5.16 13.56
CA LEU A 545 -33.91 -3.99 12.84
C LEU A 545 -34.79 -3.58 11.65
N LEU A 546 -35.53 -4.53 11.06
CA LEU A 546 -36.53 -4.27 10.03
C LEU A 546 -37.88 -3.76 10.60
N GLY A 547 -38.02 -3.70 11.93
CA GLY A 547 -39.21 -3.19 12.63
C GLY A 547 -40.22 -4.26 13.05
N SER A 548 -39.87 -5.54 12.96
CA SER A 548 -40.75 -6.63 13.40
C SER A 548 -40.84 -6.69 14.93
N LYS A 549 -42.06 -6.87 15.45
CA LYS A 549 -42.35 -7.07 16.88
C LYS A 549 -42.63 -8.53 17.25
N SER A 550 -42.62 -9.44 16.27
CA SER A 550 -43.00 -10.85 16.48
C SER A 550 -41.84 -11.77 16.88
N THR A 551 -40.75 -11.20 17.40
CA THR A 551 -39.52 -11.93 17.74
C THR A 551 -39.51 -12.39 19.20
N SER A 552 -38.63 -13.34 19.54
CA SER A 552 -38.42 -13.80 20.92
C SER A 552 -37.57 -12.85 21.77
N TYR A 553 -37.07 -11.76 21.19
CA TYR A 553 -36.50 -10.62 21.92
C TYR A 553 -37.56 -9.97 22.81
N SER A 554 -37.57 -10.35 24.09
CA SER A 554 -38.50 -9.84 25.10
C SER A 554 -37.92 -8.67 25.89
N ILE A 555 -36.59 -8.56 25.93
CA ILE A 555 -35.87 -7.59 26.75
C ILE A 555 -34.97 -6.79 25.82
N MET A 556 -35.13 -5.47 25.83
CA MET A 556 -34.40 -4.54 24.98
C MET A 556 -34.03 -3.31 25.79
N SER A 557 -32.87 -2.72 25.51
CA SER A 557 -32.45 -1.46 26.16
C SER A 557 -33.28 -0.24 25.73
N HIS A 558 -33.86 -0.26 24.53
CA HIS A 558 -34.65 0.81 23.92
C HIS A 558 -35.83 0.21 23.15
N ASP A 559 -36.84 1.03 22.86
CA ASP A 559 -37.95 0.62 21.99
C ASP A 559 -37.49 0.51 20.52
N VAL A 560 -38.11 -0.40 19.78
CA VAL A 560 -37.82 -0.68 18.36
C VAL A 560 -37.95 0.58 17.51
N ALA A 561 -38.87 1.48 17.89
CA ALA A 561 -39.12 2.73 17.17
C ALA A 561 -38.00 3.77 17.30
N GLU A 562 -37.15 3.66 18.32
CA GLU A 562 -36.04 4.57 18.59
C GLU A 562 -34.71 4.06 18.01
N LEU A 563 -34.70 2.88 17.38
CA LEU A 563 -33.51 2.29 16.79
C LEU A 563 -33.05 3.07 15.55
N PRO A 564 -31.72 3.27 15.38
CA PRO A 564 -31.19 3.87 14.17
C PRO A 564 -31.45 2.97 12.95
N LYS A 565 -31.63 3.60 11.79
CA LYS A 565 -31.77 2.85 10.53
C LYS A 565 -30.41 2.25 10.13
N VAL A 566 -30.22 0.97 10.41
CA VAL A 566 -29.00 0.21 10.11
C VAL A 566 -29.12 -0.48 8.76
N LYS A 567 -28.06 -0.43 7.95
CA LYS A 567 -27.97 -1.10 6.64
C LYS A 567 -27.03 -2.30 6.62
N TYR A 568 -26.06 -2.35 7.53
CA TYR A 568 -25.05 -3.41 7.60
C TYR A 568 -24.88 -3.93 9.03
N VAL A 569 -24.70 -5.24 9.19
CA VAL A 569 -24.54 -5.90 10.49
C VAL A 569 -23.20 -6.64 10.56
N ILE A 570 -22.32 -6.18 11.45
CA ILE A 570 -21.03 -6.82 11.70
C ILE A 570 -21.22 -7.84 12.82
N THR A 571 -21.21 -9.14 12.53
CA THR A 571 -21.31 -10.13 13.62
C THR A 571 -19.94 -10.59 14.07
N LEU A 572 -19.69 -10.50 15.37
CA LEU A 572 -18.45 -10.93 16.01
C LEU A 572 -18.77 -12.11 16.93
N ASP A 573 -18.00 -13.19 16.84
CA ASP A 573 -18.04 -14.18 17.91
C ASP A 573 -17.50 -13.59 19.21
N ALA A 574 -17.94 -14.11 20.36
CA ALA A 574 -17.52 -13.62 21.68
C ALA A 574 -15.99 -13.62 21.91
N ASP A 575 -15.25 -14.41 21.14
CA ASP A 575 -13.79 -14.54 21.21
C ASP A 575 -13.07 -13.85 20.02
N THR A 576 -13.80 -13.16 19.15
CA THR A 576 -13.22 -12.45 17.99
C THR A 576 -12.91 -11.01 18.35
N VAL A 577 -11.68 -10.57 18.10
CA VAL A 577 -11.27 -9.18 18.26
C VAL A 577 -11.51 -8.42 16.96
N LEU A 578 -12.13 -7.25 17.05
CA LEU A 578 -12.27 -6.32 15.94
C LEU A 578 -11.09 -5.33 15.95
N PRO A 579 -10.15 -5.40 14.98
CA PRO A 579 -8.99 -4.52 14.96
C PRO A 579 -9.35 -3.04 14.72
N LEU A 580 -8.38 -2.16 14.95
CA LEU A 580 -8.50 -0.72 14.74
C LEU A 580 -8.90 -0.41 13.28
N GLY A 581 -10.00 0.34 13.10
CA GLY A 581 -10.49 0.78 11.79
C GLY A 581 -10.98 -0.34 10.86
N ALA A 582 -11.10 -1.58 11.34
CA ALA A 582 -11.54 -2.72 10.53
C ALA A 582 -13.02 -2.61 10.13
N ALA A 583 -13.89 -2.12 11.04
CA ALA A 583 -15.33 -1.97 10.73
C ALA A 583 -15.55 -1.06 9.52
N LYS A 584 -14.87 0.10 9.51
CA LYS A 584 -14.90 1.08 8.42
C LYS A 584 -14.51 0.46 7.08
N LYS A 585 -13.43 -0.32 7.05
CA LYS A 585 -12.97 -1.03 5.83
C LYS A 585 -13.99 -2.06 5.33
N LEU A 586 -14.60 -2.83 6.25
CA LEU A 586 -15.60 -3.83 5.89
C LEU A 586 -16.87 -3.18 5.31
N ILE A 587 -17.33 -2.09 5.92
CA ILE A 587 -18.46 -1.30 5.44
C ILE A 587 -18.14 -0.67 4.08
N GLY A 588 -16.97 -0.04 3.93
CA GLY A 588 -16.51 0.53 2.67
C GLY A 588 -16.41 -0.51 1.55
N THR A 589 -16.07 -1.76 1.88
CA THR A 589 -16.07 -2.86 0.91
C THR A 589 -17.50 -3.20 0.47
N MET A 590 -18.44 -3.38 1.40
CA MET A 590 -19.83 -3.73 1.06
C MET A 590 -20.64 -2.57 0.46
N ALA A 591 -20.22 -1.34 0.69
CA ALA A 591 -20.82 -0.14 0.13
C ALA A 591 -20.45 0.08 -1.35
N HIS A 592 -19.35 -0.52 -1.82
CA HIS A 592 -18.88 -0.36 -3.18
C HIS A 592 -19.94 -0.85 -4.22
N PRO A 593 -20.20 -0.10 -5.31
CA PRO A 593 -21.25 -0.43 -6.30
C PRO A 593 -21.18 -1.86 -6.85
N LEU A 594 -19.96 -2.32 -7.17
CA LEU A 594 -19.71 -3.67 -7.69
C LEU A 594 -20.12 -4.82 -6.76
N HIS A 595 -20.29 -4.55 -5.47
CA HIS A 595 -20.65 -5.55 -4.47
C HIS A 595 -22.14 -5.53 -4.14
N ARG A 596 -22.91 -4.58 -4.71
CA ARG A 596 -24.33 -4.46 -4.44
C ARG A 596 -25.07 -5.73 -4.91
N PRO A 597 -25.78 -6.43 -4.01
CA PRO A 597 -26.53 -7.61 -4.37
C PRO A 597 -27.74 -7.25 -5.22
N VAL A 598 -27.93 -8.00 -6.30
CA VAL A 598 -29.13 -7.98 -7.14
C VAL A 598 -29.93 -9.23 -6.81
N ILE A 599 -31.18 -9.05 -6.38
CA ILE A 599 -32.06 -10.14 -5.94
C ILE A 599 -33.03 -10.46 -7.06
N ASP A 600 -33.11 -11.72 -7.45
CA ASP A 600 -34.18 -12.22 -8.32
C ASP A 600 -35.43 -12.47 -7.47
N GLU A 601 -36.43 -11.59 -7.60
CA GLU A 601 -37.68 -11.63 -6.82
C GLU A 601 -38.45 -12.96 -7.00
N LYS A 602 -38.32 -13.63 -8.15
CA LYS A 602 -39.04 -14.90 -8.40
C LYS A 602 -38.38 -16.08 -7.69
N ARG A 603 -37.06 -16.05 -7.54
CA ARG A 603 -36.27 -17.17 -6.99
C ARG A 603 -35.83 -16.92 -5.54
N GLY A 604 -35.88 -15.67 -5.07
CA GLY A 604 -35.42 -15.28 -3.75
C GLY A 604 -33.91 -15.45 -3.56
N ILE A 605 -33.14 -15.44 -4.64
CA ILE A 605 -31.68 -15.64 -4.62
C ILE A 605 -30.96 -14.39 -5.11
N VAL A 606 -29.77 -14.15 -4.54
CA VAL A 606 -28.84 -13.13 -5.03
C VAL A 606 -28.16 -13.65 -6.30
N THR A 607 -28.40 -12.99 -7.43
CA THR A 607 -27.83 -13.37 -8.73
C THR A 607 -26.46 -12.71 -8.97
N GLU A 608 -26.31 -11.46 -8.54
CA GLU A 608 -25.09 -10.66 -8.66
C GLU A 608 -24.76 -9.94 -7.35
N GLY A 609 -23.50 -9.52 -7.17
CA GLY A 609 -23.01 -8.90 -5.94
C GLY A 609 -22.97 -9.85 -4.74
N TYR A 610 -22.92 -9.27 -3.54
CA TYR A 610 -22.73 -10.01 -2.29
C TYR A 610 -23.68 -9.49 -1.20
N GLY A 611 -24.39 -10.40 -0.54
CA GLY A 611 -25.18 -10.10 0.67
C GLY A 611 -24.44 -10.37 1.97
N LEU A 612 -23.30 -11.05 1.90
CA LEU A 612 -22.50 -11.46 3.06
C LEU A 612 -21.03 -11.13 2.79
N LEU A 613 -20.33 -10.54 3.76
CA LEU A 613 -18.88 -10.35 3.72
C LEU A 613 -18.22 -11.34 4.70
N GLN A 614 -17.24 -12.15 4.30
CA GLN A 614 -16.43 -12.96 5.22
C GLN A 614 -14.97 -12.50 5.15
N PRO A 615 -14.50 -11.71 6.12
CA PRO A 615 -13.09 -11.38 6.22
C PRO A 615 -12.28 -12.61 6.60
N ARG A 616 -10.99 -12.61 6.26
CA ARG A 616 -10.06 -13.60 6.81
C ARG A 616 -9.82 -13.29 8.28
N ILE A 617 -9.88 -14.33 9.11
CA ILE A 617 -9.60 -14.26 10.54
C ILE A 617 -8.19 -14.83 10.72
N GLY A 618 -7.26 -14.01 11.24
CA GLY A 618 -5.92 -14.43 11.66
C GLY A 618 -5.89 -14.80 13.15
N PHE A 619 -4.80 -15.45 13.60
CA PHE A 619 -4.59 -15.70 15.03
C PHE A 619 -3.85 -14.53 15.66
N ASP A 620 -4.27 -14.17 16.88
CA ASP A 620 -3.53 -13.21 17.68
C ASP A 620 -2.24 -13.85 18.23
N ILE A 621 -1.15 -13.08 18.32
CA ILE A 621 0.18 -13.56 18.73
C ILE A 621 0.12 -14.21 20.12
N GLU A 622 -0.69 -13.66 21.03
CA GLU A 622 -0.88 -14.24 22.37
C GLU A 622 -1.67 -15.56 22.33
N SER A 623 -2.57 -15.71 21.35
CA SER A 623 -3.39 -16.91 21.19
C SER A 623 -2.62 -18.09 20.57
N VAL A 624 -1.59 -17.81 19.77
CA VAL A 624 -0.74 -18.83 19.12
C VAL A 624 -0.06 -19.74 20.16
N ASN A 625 0.34 -19.19 21.31
CA ASN A 625 1.10 -19.91 22.33
C ASN A 625 0.23 -20.65 23.38
N LYS A 626 -1.11 -20.54 23.32
CA LYS A 626 -1.99 -21.14 24.35
C LYS A 626 -2.10 -22.66 24.28
N SER A 627 -1.86 -23.28 23.11
CA SER A 627 -1.96 -24.74 22.95
C SER A 627 -0.93 -25.32 21.98
N LEU A 628 -0.64 -26.62 22.13
CA LEU A 628 0.19 -27.37 21.17
C LEU A 628 -0.41 -27.37 19.76
N PHE A 629 -1.74 -27.44 19.67
CA PHE A 629 -2.46 -27.37 18.40
C PHE A 629 -2.28 -26.01 17.72
N SER A 630 -2.47 -24.91 18.44
CA SER A 630 -2.28 -23.55 17.89
C SER A 630 -0.82 -23.33 17.47
N ARG A 631 0.17 -23.82 18.22
CA ARG A 631 1.59 -23.70 17.85
C ARG A 631 1.95 -24.44 16.55
N ILE A 632 1.33 -25.58 16.28
CA ILE A 632 1.59 -26.36 15.05
C ILE A 632 0.88 -25.74 13.85
N PHE A 633 -0.32 -25.19 14.05
CA PHE A 633 -1.15 -24.65 12.97
C PHE A 633 -0.94 -23.17 12.67
N ALA A 634 -0.33 -22.39 13.56
CA ALA A 634 -0.19 -20.94 13.42
C ALA A 634 0.86 -20.49 12.38
N GLY A 635 1.72 -21.38 11.86
CA GLY A 635 2.72 -21.01 10.84
C GLY A 635 3.63 -19.82 11.22
N GLU A 636 4.27 -19.19 10.22
CA GLU A 636 4.92 -17.88 10.38
C GLU A 636 3.86 -16.77 10.22
N GLU A 637 3.06 -16.52 11.25
CA GLU A 637 2.11 -15.39 11.29
C GLU A 637 2.73 -14.17 12.00
N GLY A 638 2.58 -12.99 11.37
CA GLY A 638 3.24 -11.73 11.74
C GLY A 638 3.31 -10.69 10.61
N ILE A 639 2.97 -11.08 9.37
CA ILE A 639 2.85 -10.19 8.21
C ILE A 639 1.38 -10.16 7.78
N ASP A 640 0.67 -9.14 8.21
CA ASP A 640 -0.78 -9.00 8.01
C ASP A 640 -1.10 -8.60 6.55
N LEU A 641 -1.21 -9.58 5.66
CA LEU A 641 -1.69 -9.40 4.29
C LEU A 641 -3.21 -9.60 4.27
N CYS A 642 -3.94 -8.47 4.33
CA CYS A 642 -5.39 -8.42 4.22
C CYS A 642 -5.88 -9.07 2.90
N GLN A 643 -6.29 -10.33 2.95
CA GLN A 643 -6.97 -11.03 1.84
C GLN A 643 -8.31 -11.58 2.34
N CYS A 644 -9.42 -11.27 1.64
CA CYS A 644 -10.76 -11.79 1.95
C CYS A 644 -11.12 -12.97 1.03
N HIS A 645 -11.99 -13.89 1.47
CA HIS A 645 -12.43 -15.06 0.69
C HIS A 645 -13.96 -15.17 0.68
N PHE A 646 -14.57 -15.47 -0.48
CA PHE A 646 -16.03 -15.55 -0.64
C PHE A 646 -16.51 -16.91 -1.15
N ARG A 647 -17.60 -17.42 -0.58
CA ARG A 647 -18.33 -18.61 -1.05
C ARG A 647 -19.70 -18.22 -1.63
N ARG A 648 -20.03 -18.76 -2.80
CA ARG A 648 -21.43 -18.88 -3.26
C ARG A 648 -22.07 -20.06 -2.53
N LEU A 649 -23.24 -19.83 -1.93
CA LEU A 649 -23.85 -20.72 -0.93
C LEU A 649 -24.19 -22.12 -1.47
N SER A 650 -23.62 -23.13 -0.81
CA SER A 650 -24.30 -24.40 -0.50
C SER A 650 -23.73 -24.93 0.83
N ARG A 651 -24.48 -24.68 1.92
CA ARG A 651 -24.29 -25.07 3.35
C ARG A 651 -23.48 -24.13 4.27
N PRO A 652 -24.05 -23.66 5.41
CA PRO A 652 -23.43 -22.65 6.27
C PRO A 652 -23.00 -23.22 7.64
N PHE A 653 -22.34 -22.39 8.45
CA PHE A 653 -22.07 -22.56 9.89
C PHE A 653 -20.75 -23.25 10.27
N ARG A 654 -19.66 -22.46 10.30
CA ARG A 654 -18.64 -22.67 11.35
C ARG A 654 -17.71 -21.50 11.73
N ARG A 655 -17.77 -20.29 11.15
CA ARG A 655 -16.89 -19.16 11.54
C ARG A 655 -17.56 -17.81 11.28
N GLY A 656 -17.35 -16.82 12.17
CA GLY A 656 -17.94 -15.47 12.14
C GLY A 656 -18.14 -14.87 10.75
N TYR A 657 -19.30 -14.23 10.56
CA TYR A 657 -19.78 -13.72 9.29
C TYR A 657 -20.26 -12.27 9.40
N PHE A 658 -20.11 -11.46 8.37
CA PHE A 658 -20.71 -10.13 8.29
C PHE A 658 -22.05 -10.25 7.55
N TYR A 659 -23.15 -9.95 8.22
CA TYR A 659 -24.49 -10.03 7.63
C TYR A 659 -24.91 -8.64 7.11
N ARG A 660 -25.66 -8.64 6.01
CA ARG A 660 -26.37 -7.44 5.59
C ARG A 660 -27.78 -7.46 6.17
#